data_AF-A0A818PU49-F1
#
_entry.id   AF-A0A818PU49-F1
#
_cell.length_a   1.000
_cell.length_b   1.000
_cell.length_c   1.000
_cell.angle_alpha   90.00
_cell.angle_beta   90.00
_cell.angle_gamma   90.00
#
_symmetry.space_group_name_H-M   'P 1'
#
loop_
_entity.id
_entity.type
_entity.pdbx_description
1 polymer ?
#
loop_
_entity_poly.entity_id
_entity_poly.type
_entity_poly.pdbx_seq_one_letter_code
_entity_poly.pdbx_strand_id
1 'polypeptide(L)'
;MAHPTLSAVDYVLLVILLLSSAVIGAIFGFFKSKKSSAKEFLLADGGMGVVPTALSIMVSFLSAITLLGTPSEIYMFGTMYCYQAISWTIASTVTALVFMPKFREMNCTSAYEYLEKRFDRSVRMCASFTFSFFMLIYMAIVLYAPALALSQTTGLNIWLSVVSIGVICTFYSSVGGMKAVIWTDVLQAVVILVGLLATIIKGLIVMGGFGPTFSIASKGGRIQFDSVSFDPRVRHTVWSLLIGGTFNSLATYGFNQTQVQRYMCVRSTRAAKQALFINAIGAAIVILLSGFIGVILYAYYADCDPYTAKYVTDIDQVFPYFVMERLSENPGLPGIFLACIFSGSLSTISSGLNALAAVIIEDVYKGLMRKKISDERQGLVSKLFSIVLGVVVVLLTYVVSFLGSVLNAALSLFGVLSGPIMGVFFLGFFFPQANRHGGRIGFLASLCLQLWIFLGAQITKKQMKSESLPFSISNCSSYINETIIAPTSFKRDPLLDFYSVSYMWYTPIAVGAVIIVGLIVSYLTHPLKPNEVDPKYLISIGDVCCCCLPQPIRKWFRFGVDYDDYYEDKEKNDRNDIEMKSREKKSNTSGPNRISPAPSMPHNYDNQTLTTLDLHRDNIGDAEAQYLAAGLRQNRTLTTLNLYNNSIGDVGAQHLADVIQHSTALTSIDLGCNKIGHVGAKHLADGLRRNTTLITLNLEDNGIGEIGAQHLADGLQHNTTLTILGLGKNQIKEVGAKYLADGLRHNLALSTLYLFESEIGEIGAQHLGDALRHNITLTTLNLGENQIGHVGALHLTDSLQHNTTLTTLHLLGNEIGGVGAKHLADALRQNTTLTWLELYNNQIGDDAMNIIHELVERNVRGKEL
;
A
#
# COMPACT_ATOMS: atom_id res chain seq x y z
N MET A 1 -30.90 -21.14 -31.84
CA MET A 1 -30.50 -19.85 -32.43
C MET A 1 -28.99 -19.79 -32.42
N ALA A 2 -28.34 -19.27 -33.46
CA ALA A 2 -26.89 -19.06 -33.42
C ALA A 2 -26.60 -18.03 -32.31
N HIS A 3 -25.83 -18.41 -31.29
CA HIS A 3 -25.45 -17.48 -30.25
C HIS A 3 -24.59 -16.37 -30.86
N PRO A 4 -24.86 -15.09 -30.54
CA PRO A 4 -24.01 -13.99 -31.00
C PRO A 4 -22.58 -14.25 -30.53
N THR A 5 -21.62 -14.09 -31.43
CA THR A 5 -20.19 -14.20 -31.15
C THR A 5 -19.59 -12.81 -30.90
N LEU A 6 -18.42 -12.75 -30.27
CA LEU A 6 -17.68 -11.50 -30.10
C LEU A 6 -17.50 -10.73 -31.42
N SER A 7 -17.63 -9.41 -31.34
CA SER A 7 -17.30 -8.49 -32.42
C SER A 7 -15.79 -8.23 -32.48
N ALA A 8 -15.31 -7.66 -33.59
CA ALA A 8 -13.88 -7.30 -33.72
C ALA A 8 -13.40 -6.34 -32.62
N VAL A 9 -14.26 -5.40 -32.19
CA VAL A 9 -13.95 -4.45 -31.11
C VAL A 9 -13.71 -5.17 -29.78
N ASP A 10 -14.47 -6.23 -29.50
CA ASP A 10 -14.32 -6.99 -28.27
C ASP A 10 -12.96 -7.69 -28.19
N TYR A 11 -12.51 -8.28 -29.30
CA TYR A 11 -11.17 -8.87 -29.40
C TYR A 11 -10.06 -7.82 -29.24
N VAL A 12 -10.23 -6.63 -29.84
CA VAL A 12 -9.25 -5.54 -29.73
C VAL A 12 -9.07 -5.12 -28.28
N LEU A 13 -10.15 -4.96 -27.51
CA LEU A 13 -10.07 -4.58 -26.09
C LEU A 13 -9.35 -5.63 -25.25
N LEU A 14 -9.62 -6.92 -25.50
CA LEU A 14 -8.91 -8.02 -24.84
C LEU A 14 -7.41 -8.03 -25.19
N VAL A 15 -7.07 -7.85 -26.46
CA VAL A 15 -5.68 -7.79 -26.92
C VAL A 15 -4.95 -6.58 -26.32
N ILE A 16 -5.59 -5.41 -26.24
CA ILE A 16 -5.01 -4.22 -25.60
C ILE A 16 -4.66 -4.48 -24.14
N LEU A 17 -5.53 -5.14 -23.37
CA LEU A 17 -5.24 -5.53 -21.98
C LEU A 17 -4.01 -6.45 -21.89
N LEU A 18 -3.97 -7.49 -22.73
CA LEU A 18 -2.88 -8.48 -22.70
C LEU A 18 -1.55 -7.85 -23.12
N LEU A 19 -1.55 -7.05 -24.18
CA LEU A 19 -0.35 -6.35 -24.67
C LEU A 19 0.14 -5.30 -23.69
N SER A 20 -0.75 -4.47 -23.12
CA SER A 20 -0.35 -3.47 -22.13
C SER A 20 0.26 -4.12 -20.89
N SER A 21 -0.30 -5.23 -20.41
CA SER A 21 0.28 -6.01 -19.30
C SER A 21 1.66 -6.57 -19.66
N ALA A 22 1.83 -7.11 -20.86
CA ALA A 22 3.12 -7.62 -21.35
C ALA A 22 4.15 -6.50 -21.53
N VAL A 23 3.74 -5.33 -22.05
CA VAL A 23 4.60 -4.16 -22.25
C VAL A 23 5.08 -3.60 -20.91
N ILE A 24 4.22 -3.47 -19.90
CA ILE A 24 4.63 -3.07 -18.54
C ILE A 24 5.67 -4.08 -18.01
N GLY A 25 5.42 -5.37 -18.16
CA GLY A 25 6.36 -6.43 -17.82
C GLY A 25 7.72 -6.29 -18.52
N ALA A 26 7.71 -6.01 -19.81
CA ALA A 26 8.90 -5.82 -20.63
C ALA A 26 9.66 -4.53 -20.26
N ILE A 27 8.98 -3.43 -20.00
CA ILE A 27 9.61 -2.15 -19.63
C ILE A 27 10.43 -2.32 -18.35
N PHE A 28 9.82 -2.87 -17.29
CA PHE A 28 10.51 -3.11 -16.02
C PHE A 28 11.53 -4.26 -16.08
N GLY A 29 11.38 -5.18 -17.02
CA GLY A 29 12.27 -6.33 -17.21
C GLY A 29 13.53 -6.03 -18.05
N PHE A 30 13.42 -5.25 -19.12
CA PHE A 30 14.49 -4.99 -20.10
C PHE A 30 15.20 -3.64 -19.91
N PHE A 31 14.52 -2.60 -19.45
CA PHE A 31 15.13 -1.27 -19.23
C PHE A 31 15.78 -1.13 -17.84
N LYS A 32 16.32 -2.24 -17.31
CA LYS A 32 16.90 -2.30 -15.96
C LYS A 32 18.41 -2.00 -15.99
N SER A 33 18.88 -1.23 -15.00
CA SER A 33 20.31 -1.04 -14.72
C SER A 33 20.99 -2.39 -14.40
N LYS A 34 22.23 -2.60 -14.87
CA LYS A 34 22.99 -3.87 -14.90
C LYS A 34 23.23 -4.58 -13.54
N LYS A 35 22.72 -4.08 -12.41
CA LYS A 35 22.90 -4.68 -11.06
C LYS A 35 21.58 -4.81 -10.28
N SER A 36 20.68 -5.71 -10.70
CA SER A 36 19.47 -5.99 -9.91
C SER A 36 19.69 -7.14 -8.93
N SER A 37 19.61 -6.86 -7.62
CA SER A 37 19.69 -7.87 -6.56
C SER A 37 18.41 -8.71 -6.48
N ALA A 38 18.49 -9.90 -5.87
CA ALA A 38 17.31 -10.75 -5.64
C ALA A 38 16.23 -10.05 -4.80
N LYS A 39 16.64 -9.20 -3.86
CA LYS A 39 15.75 -8.37 -3.03
C LYS A 39 14.98 -7.36 -3.88
N GLU A 40 15.60 -6.78 -4.91
CA GLU A 40 14.90 -5.90 -5.83
C GLU A 40 13.89 -6.66 -6.70
N PHE A 41 14.26 -7.87 -7.16
CA PHE A 41 13.36 -8.69 -7.98
C PHE A 41 12.14 -9.20 -7.20
N LEU A 42 12.36 -9.69 -5.97
CA LEU A 42 11.31 -10.30 -5.15
C LEU A 42 10.53 -9.30 -4.30
N LEU A 43 11.15 -8.20 -3.83
CA LEU A 43 10.54 -7.27 -2.86
C LEU A 43 10.52 -5.81 -3.35
N ALA A 44 10.86 -5.55 -4.61
CA ALA A 44 10.93 -4.19 -5.18
C ALA A 44 11.84 -3.21 -4.40
N ASP A 45 12.73 -3.75 -3.54
CA ASP A 45 13.58 -3.02 -2.59
C ASP A 45 12.84 -1.96 -1.75
N GLY A 46 11.59 -2.24 -1.38
CA GLY A 46 10.77 -1.32 -0.59
C GLY A 46 10.34 -0.05 -1.35
N GLY A 47 10.61 0.06 -2.66
CA GLY A 47 10.43 1.28 -3.44
C GLY A 47 9.00 1.57 -3.91
N MET A 48 8.00 0.80 -3.50
CA MET A 48 6.63 0.95 -3.99
C MET A 48 5.85 2.00 -3.19
N GLY A 49 4.93 2.70 -3.89
CA GLY A 49 4.00 3.63 -3.27
C GLY A 49 2.84 2.93 -2.56
N VAL A 50 2.13 3.68 -1.70
CA VAL A 50 0.98 3.16 -0.93
C VAL A 50 -0.16 2.70 -1.85
N VAL A 51 -0.59 3.56 -2.79
CA VAL A 51 -1.74 3.28 -3.66
C VAL A 51 -1.47 2.11 -4.61
N PRO A 52 -0.33 2.04 -5.34
CA PRO A 52 -0.03 0.88 -6.19
C PRO A 52 -0.01 -0.42 -5.39
N THR A 53 0.59 -0.41 -4.19
CA THR A 53 0.63 -1.59 -3.32
C THR A 53 -0.76 -1.98 -2.84
N ALA A 54 -1.62 -1.02 -2.48
CA ALA A 54 -2.99 -1.27 -2.03
C ALA A 54 -3.84 -1.94 -3.13
N LEU A 55 -3.83 -1.38 -4.33
CA LEU A 55 -4.56 -1.94 -5.48
C LEU A 55 -4.06 -3.33 -5.84
N SER A 56 -2.75 -3.54 -5.71
CA SER A 56 -2.13 -4.81 -6.01
C SER A 56 -2.38 -5.90 -4.96
N ILE A 57 -2.40 -5.55 -3.66
CA ILE A 57 -2.92 -6.42 -2.58
C ILE A 57 -4.37 -6.84 -2.89
N MET A 58 -5.19 -5.88 -3.32
CA MET A 58 -6.61 -6.07 -3.63
C MET A 58 -6.84 -7.03 -4.79
N VAL A 59 -6.24 -6.79 -5.96
CA VAL A 59 -6.49 -7.65 -7.13
C VAL A 59 -5.77 -8.99 -7.06
N SER A 60 -4.83 -9.18 -6.14
CA SER A 60 -4.14 -10.48 -6.00
C SER A 60 -5.09 -11.64 -5.63
N PHE A 61 -6.17 -11.38 -4.89
CA PHE A 61 -7.19 -12.40 -4.56
C PHE A 61 -8.62 -12.04 -4.99
N LEU A 62 -8.85 -10.87 -5.59
CA LEU A 62 -10.04 -10.62 -6.41
C LEU A 62 -9.87 -11.28 -7.79
N SER A 63 -9.83 -12.61 -7.79
CA SER A 63 -9.62 -13.41 -8.99
C SER A 63 -10.87 -13.50 -9.87
N ALA A 64 -10.75 -14.07 -11.07
CA ALA A 64 -11.90 -14.44 -11.89
C ALA A 64 -12.92 -15.30 -11.13
N ILE A 65 -12.47 -16.08 -10.14
CA ILE A 65 -13.34 -16.88 -9.27
C ILE A 65 -14.26 -15.97 -8.46
N THR A 66 -13.75 -14.86 -7.92
CA THR A 66 -14.60 -13.89 -7.20
C THR A 66 -15.55 -13.20 -8.17
N LEU A 67 -15.07 -12.82 -9.36
CA LEU A 67 -15.84 -12.05 -10.34
C LEU A 67 -16.96 -12.86 -11.02
N LEU A 68 -16.77 -14.16 -11.24
CA LEU A 68 -17.78 -15.07 -11.81
C LEU A 68 -18.55 -15.85 -10.74
N GLY A 69 -17.85 -16.29 -9.70
CA GLY A 69 -18.42 -17.11 -8.65
C GLY A 69 -19.33 -16.32 -7.72
N THR A 70 -18.99 -15.08 -7.34
CA THR A 70 -19.86 -14.28 -6.44
C THR A 70 -21.24 -14.02 -7.05
N PRO A 71 -21.36 -13.58 -8.33
CA PRO A 71 -22.66 -13.47 -8.97
C PRO A 71 -23.43 -14.80 -8.99
N SER A 72 -22.75 -15.90 -9.31
CA SER A 72 -23.36 -17.24 -9.38
C SER A 72 -23.83 -17.74 -8.01
N GLU A 73 -23.08 -17.45 -6.95
CA GLU A 73 -23.45 -17.77 -5.57
C GLU A 73 -24.71 -17.02 -5.14
N ILE A 74 -24.79 -15.72 -5.43
CA ILE A 74 -25.99 -14.93 -5.10
C ILE A 74 -27.18 -15.31 -5.96
N TYR A 75 -26.95 -15.65 -7.23
CA TYR A 75 -27.97 -16.16 -8.13
C TYR A 75 -28.64 -17.43 -7.57
N MET A 76 -27.83 -18.36 -7.03
CA MET A 76 -28.30 -19.64 -6.49
C MET A 76 -28.81 -19.60 -5.04
N PHE A 77 -28.12 -18.86 -4.17
CA PHE A 77 -28.28 -18.98 -2.72
C PHE A 77 -28.60 -17.64 -2.02
N GLY A 78 -28.60 -16.53 -2.75
CA GLY A 78 -29.01 -15.22 -2.24
C GLY A 78 -27.89 -14.38 -1.62
N THR A 79 -28.27 -13.21 -1.08
CA THR A 79 -27.35 -12.12 -0.71
C THR A 79 -26.60 -12.31 0.60
N MET A 80 -26.81 -13.42 1.33
CA MET A 80 -26.08 -13.71 2.57
C MET A 80 -24.56 -13.61 2.36
N TYR A 81 -24.07 -14.07 1.21
CA TYR A 81 -22.64 -14.05 0.88
C TYR A 81 -22.01 -12.63 0.89
N CYS A 82 -22.80 -11.55 0.78
CA CYS A 82 -22.30 -10.18 0.90
C CYS A 82 -21.65 -9.85 2.26
N TYR A 83 -21.95 -10.61 3.33
CA TYR A 83 -21.24 -10.51 4.61
C TYR A 83 -19.73 -10.80 4.49
N GLN A 84 -19.29 -11.41 3.39
CA GLN A 84 -17.87 -11.59 3.10
C GLN A 84 -17.12 -10.25 2.98
N ALA A 85 -17.78 -9.18 2.53
CA ALA A 85 -17.20 -7.83 2.48
C ALA A 85 -16.81 -7.32 3.88
N ILE A 86 -17.66 -7.57 4.88
CA ILE A 86 -17.38 -7.23 6.28
C ILE A 86 -16.22 -8.08 6.79
N SER A 87 -16.26 -9.38 6.53
CA SER A 87 -15.25 -10.34 6.97
C SER A 87 -13.85 -10.02 6.41
N TRP A 88 -13.76 -9.60 5.15
CA TRP A 88 -12.51 -9.15 4.53
C TRP A 88 -11.99 -7.85 5.15
N THR A 89 -12.89 -6.94 5.50
CA THR A 89 -12.56 -5.67 6.16
C THR A 89 -12.00 -5.92 7.57
N ILE A 90 -12.65 -6.81 8.34
CA ILE A 90 -12.16 -7.23 9.67
C ILE A 90 -10.80 -7.89 9.54
N ALA A 91 -10.65 -8.88 8.65
CA ALA A 91 -9.39 -9.59 8.47
C ALA A 91 -8.23 -8.68 8.02
N SER A 92 -8.49 -7.74 7.11
CA SER A 92 -7.50 -6.75 6.66
C SER A 92 -7.09 -5.81 7.79
N THR A 93 -8.05 -5.39 8.61
CA THR A 93 -7.81 -4.52 9.77
C THR A 93 -6.97 -5.25 10.82
N VAL A 94 -7.34 -6.48 11.17
CA VAL A 94 -6.58 -7.33 12.10
C VAL A 94 -5.16 -7.55 11.55
N THR A 95 -5.02 -7.83 10.27
CA THR A 95 -3.71 -7.97 9.62
C THR A 95 -2.88 -6.69 9.75
N ALA A 96 -3.45 -5.52 9.47
CA ALA A 96 -2.76 -4.24 9.52
C ALA A 96 -2.30 -3.86 10.93
N LEU A 97 -3.09 -4.20 11.95
CA LEU A 97 -2.84 -3.82 13.34
C LEU A 97 -1.98 -4.84 14.09
N VAL A 98 -2.13 -6.14 13.79
CA VAL A 98 -1.58 -7.24 14.60
C VAL A 98 -0.42 -7.95 13.89
N PHE A 99 -0.69 -8.59 12.75
CA PHE A 99 0.24 -9.53 12.13
C PHE A 99 1.29 -8.87 11.22
N MET A 100 0.86 -7.96 10.35
CA MET A 100 1.74 -7.30 9.38
C MET A 100 2.92 -6.56 10.05
N PRO A 101 2.72 -5.78 11.14
CA PRO A 101 3.84 -5.11 11.81
C PRO A 101 4.93 -6.08 12.29
N LYS A 102 4.54 -7.28 12.76
CA LYS A 102 5.48 -8.31 13.22
C LYS A 102 6.28 -8.92 12.07
N PHE A 103 5.65 -9.23 10.93
CA PHE A 103 6.39 -9.70 9.76
C PHE A 103 7.43 -8.69 9.28
N ARG A 104 7.07 -7.41 9.29
CA ARG A 104 8.00 -6.32 8.94
C ARG A 104 9.16 -6.17 9.91
N GLU A 105 8.88 -6.25 11.20
CA GLU A 105 9.90 -6.18 12.23
C GLU A 105 10.92 -7.33 12.13
N MET A 106 10.49 -8.50 11.70
CA MET A 106 11.37 -9.65 11.51
C MET A 106 12.19 -9.61 10.22
N ASN A 107 11.87 -8.69 9.28
CA ASN A 107 12.50 -8.56 7.97
C ASN A 107 12.62 -9.89 7.20
N CYS A 108 11.63 -10.77 7.35
CA CYS A 108 11.63 -12.07 6.68
C CYS A 108 11.31 -11.90 5.18
N THR A 109 11.96 -12.69 4.32
CA THR A 109 11.64 -12.73 2.89
C THR A 109 10.49 -13.70 2.64
N SER A 110 10.47 -14.83 3.36
CA SER A 110 9.34 -15.75 3.47
C SER A 110 8.65 -15.62 4.82
N ALA A 111 7.31 -15.55 4.83
CA ALA A 111 6.51 -15.56 6.05
C ALA A 111 6.84 -16.79 6.92
N TYR A 112 7.22 -17.92 6.31
CA TYR A 112 7.48 -19.18 6.99
C TYR A 112 8.84 -19.23 7.71
N GLU A 113 9.74 -18.27 7.45
CA GLU A 113 10.97 -18.09 8.25
C GLU A 113 10.67 -17.89 9.73
N TYR A 114 9.53 -17.26 10.04
CA TYR A 114 9.03 -17.12 11.40
C TYR A 114 8.89 -18.48 12.10
N LEU A 115 8.35 -19.48 11.40
CA LEU A 115 8.07 -20.80 11.99
C LEU A 115 9.35 -21.55 12.34
N GLU A 116 10.44 -21.34 11.60
CA GLU A 116 11.75 -21.89 11.96
C GLU A 116 12.34 -21.20 13.18
N LYS A 117 12.22 -19.87 13.26
CA LYS A 117 12.68 -19.09 14.43
C LYS A 117 11.90 -19.41 15.69
N ARG A 118 10.58 -19.65 15.56
CA ARG A 118 9.67 -19.92 16.70
C ARG A 118 9.66 -21.38 17.13
N PHE A 119 9.76 -22.31 16.19
CA PHE A 119 9.67 -23.74 16.47
C PHE A 119 10.94 -24.46 16.01
N ASP A 120 10.92 -24.93 14.77
CA ASP A 120 12.06 -25.54 14.11
C ASP A 120 11.86 -25.57 12.60
N ARG A 121 12.92 -25.97 11.93
CA ARG A 121 12.97 -26.06 10.47
C ARG A 121 11.96 -27.04 9.89
N SER A 122 11.61 -28.10 10.59
CA SER A 122 10.58 -29.04 10.10
C SER A 122 9.22 -28.38 10.00
N VAL A 123 8.83 -27.54 10.97
CA VAL A 123 7.58 -26.78 10.89
C VAL A 123 7.57 -25.84 9.69
N ARG A 124 8.68 -25.11 9.46
CA ARG A 124 8.84 -24.26 8.27
C ARG A 124 8.68 -25.07 6.98
N MET A 125 9.39 -26.17 6.82
CA MET A 125 9.32 -26.99 5.60
C MET A 125 7.91 -27.53 5.34
N CYS A 126 7.22 -28.02 6.37
CA CYS A 126 5.84 -28.49 6.23
C CYS A 126 4.90 -27.36 5.79
N ALA A 127 4.98 -26.18 6.41
CA ALA A 127 4.15 -25.05 6.05
C ALA A 127 4.44 -24.53 4.63
N SER A 128 5.72 -24.37 4.26
CA SER A 128 6.14 -23.92 2.93
C SER A 128 5.74 -24.92 1.83
N PHE A 129 5.83 -26.23 2.09
CA PHE A 129 5.39 -27.26 1.14
C PHE A 129 3.87 -27.26 0.97
N THR A 130 3.11 -27.23 2.06
CA THR A 130 1.64 -27.16 2.02
C THR A 130 1.17 -25.89 1.31
N PHE A 131 1.81 -24.74 1.59
CA PHE A 131 1.56 -23.50 0.87
C PHE A 131 1.85 -23.64 -0.63
N SER A 132 2.99 -24.24 -0.98
CA SER A 132 3.40 -24.35 -2.38
C SER A 132 2.43 -25.24 -3.17
N PHE A 133 2.04 -26.36 -2.57
CA PHE A 133 1.03 -27.26 -3.12
C PHE A 133 -0.34 -26.58 -3.27
N PHE A 134 -0.79 -25.88 -2.23
CA PHE A 134 -2.02 -25.10 -2.25
C PHE A 134 -2.04 -24.07 -3.38
N MET A 135 -0.98 -23.25 -3.48
CA MET A 135 -0.93 -22.17 -4.47
C MET A 135 -0.90 -22.69 -5.90
N LEU A 136 -0.24 -23.83 -6.17
CA LEU A 136 -0.27 -24.46 -7.49
C LEU A 136 -1.67 -24.88 -7.91
N ILE A 137 -2.41 -25.55 -7.02
CA ILE A 137 -3.80 -25.96 -7.30
C ILE A 137 -4.70 -24.74 -7.43
N TYR A 138 -4.56 -23.76 -6.53
CA TYR A 138 -5.38 -22.54 -6.57
C TYR A 138 -5.18 -21.77 -7.88
N MET A 139 -3.94 -21.56 -8.33
CA MET A 139 -3.68 -20.90 -9.61
C MET A 139 -4.23 -21.70 -10.80
N ALA A 140 -4.19 -23.03 -10.75
CA ALA A 140 -4.78 -23.88 -11.79
C ALA A 140 -6.31 -23.71 -11.88
N ILE A 141 -7.00 -23.57 -10.74
CA ILE A 141 -8.44 -23.25 -10.67
C ILE A 141 -8.70 -21.85 -11.21
N VAL A 142 -7.89 -20.87 -10.81
CA VAL A 142 -8.01 -19.47 -11.27
C VAL A 142 -7.79 -19.34 -12.77
N LEU A 143 -6.92 -20.16 -13.37
CA LEU A 143 -6.69 -20.17 -14.82
C LEU A 143 -7.88 -20.74 -15.61
N TYR A 144 -8.64 -21.66 -15.01
CA TYR A 144 -9.78 -22.31 -15.66
C TYR A 144 -10.98 -21.36 -15.86
N ALA A 145 -11.30 -20.53 -14.85
CA ALA A 145 -12.44 -19.60 -14.88
C ALA A 145 -12.49 -18.66 -16.11
N PRO A 146 -11.42 -17.89 -16.44
CA PRO A 146 -11.43 -17.02 -17.63
C PRO A 146 -11.43 -17.83 -18.93
N ALA A 147 -10.81 -19.01 -18.95
CA ALA A 147 -10.81 -19.88 -20.12
C ALA A 147 -12.23 -20.40 -20.42
N LEU A 148 -13.00 -20.70 -19.36
CA LEU A 148 -14.42 -21.05 -19.46
C LEU A 148 -15.23 -19.89 -20.02
N ALA A 149 -15.08 -18.69 -19.46
CA ALA A 149 -15.79 -17.49 -19.96
C ALA A 149 -15.42 -17.17 -21.43
N LEU A 150 -14.14 -17.29 -21.79
CA LEU A 150 -13.69 -17.08 -23.18
C LEU A 150 -14.29 -18.14 -24.12
N SER A 151 -14.27 -19.42 -23.72
CA SER A 151 -14.85 -20.50 -24.54
C SER A 151 -16.35 -20.30 -24.77
N GLN A 152 -17.11 -19.87 -23.76
CA GLN A 152 -18.55 -19.60 -23.89
C GLN A 152 -18.87 -18.39 -24.77
N THR A 153 -18.02 -17.36 -24.74
CA THR A 153 -18.24 -16.11 -25.50
C THR A 153 -17.73 -16.18 -26.96
N THR A 154 -16.76 -17.04 -27.23
CA THR A 154 -16.12 -17.16 -28.56
C THR A 154 -16.46 -18.44 -29.30
N GLY A 155 -16.89 -19.49 -28.59
CA GLY A 155 -16.97 -20.85 -29.12
C GLY A 155 -15.61 -21.54 -29.29
N LEU A 156 -14.51 -20.92 -28.85
CA LEU A 156 -13.18 -21.53 -28.92
C LEU A 156 -13.07 -22.75 -27.99
N ASN A 157 -12.20 -23.69 -28.38
CA ASN A 157 -11.84 -24.81 -27.53
C ASN A 157 -11.25 -24.30 -26.20
N ILE A 158 -11.82 -24.73 -25.08
CA ILE A 158 -11.39 -24.31 -23.74
C ILE A 158 -9.89 -24.55 -23.48
N TRP A 159 -9.31 -25.62 -24.02
CA TRP A 159 -7.89 -25.94 -23.84
C TRP A 159 -6.98 -24.99 -24.60
N LEU A 160 -7.41 -24.52 -25.77
CA LEU A 160 -6.68 -23.48 -26.50
C LEU A 160 -6.66 -22.18 -25.67
N SER A 161 -7.80 -21.81 -25.08
CA SER A 161 -7.89 -20.66 -24.17
C SER A 161 -6.98 -20.82 -22.94
N VAL A 162 -6.99 -21.99 -22.28
CA VAL A 162 -6.12 -22.26 -21.11
C VAL A 162 -4.64 -22.09 -21.47
N VAL A 163 -4.19 -22.70 -22.58
CA VAL A 163 -2.77 -22.62 -23.00
C VAL A 163 -2.38 -21.19 -23.36
N SER A 164 -3.19 -20.50 -24.16
CA SER A 164 -2.90 -19.12 -24.56
C SER A 164 -2.80 -18.17 -23.36
N ILE A 165 -3.75 -18.24 -22.42
CA ILE A 165 -3.74 -17.41 -21.21
C ILE A 165 -2.54 -17.76 -20.32
N GLY A 166 -2.30 -19.05 -20.12
CA GLY A 166 -1.19 -19.55 -19.30
C GLY A 166 0.18 -19.10 -19.81
N VAL A 167 0.40 -19.15 -21.13
CA VAL A 167 1.65 -18.69 -21.77
C VAL A 167 1.84 -17.19 -21.58
N ILE A 168 0.81 -16.37 -21.88
CA ILE A 168 0.90 -14.92 -21.73
C ILE A 168 1.17 -14.55 -20.27
N CYS A 169 0.46 -15.17 -19.32
CA CYS A 169 0.61 -14.89 -17.90
C CYS A 169 2.00 -15.27 -17.37
N THR A 170 2.49 -16.45 -17.75
CA THR A 170 3.82 -16.92 -17.37
C THR A 170 4.92 -16.01 -17.92
N PHE A 171 4.76 -15.55 -19.17
CA PHE A 171 5.75 -14.71 -19.83
C PHE A 171 5.96 -13.38 -19.10
N TYR A 172 4.92 -12.55 -18.91
CA TYR A 172 5.14 -11.23 -18.29
C TYR A 172 5.52 -11.35 -16.81
N SER A 173 4.98 -12.35 -16.10
CA SER A 173 5.28 -12.58 -14.68
C SER A 173 6.73 -13.01 -14.45
N SER A 174 7.29 -13.80 -15.37
CA SER A 174 8.69 -14.24 -15.29
C SER A 174 9.67 -13.12 -15.64
N VAL A 175 9.31 -12.19 -16.53
CA VAL A 175 10.23 -11.16 -17.04
C VAL A 175 10.33 -9.93 -16.11
N GLY A 176 9.21 -9.44 -15.58
CA GLY A 176 9.12 -8.11 -14.97
C GLY A 176 9.45 -7.99 -13.47
N GLY A 177 9.40 -9.09 -12.71
CA GLY A 177 9.61 -9.09 -11.25
C GLY A 177 8.52 -8.30 -10.47
N MET A 178 8.71 -8.14 -9.16
CA MET A 178 7.65 -7.62 -8.27
C MET A 178 7.19 -6.19 -8.62
N LYS A 179 8.09 -5.30 -9.08
CA LYS A 179 7.71 -3.94 -9.53
C LYS A 179 6.74 -3.98 -10.70
N ALA A 180 7.02 -4.82 -11.70
CA ALA A 180 6.14 -4.95 -12.85
C ALA A 180 4.80 -5.54 -12.46
N VAL A 181 4.81 -6.60 -11.63
CA VAL A 181 3.59 -7.25 -11.14
C VAL A 181 2.67 -6.22 -10.46
N ILE A 182 3.21 -5.37 -9.59
CA ILE A 182 2.40 -4.35 -8.92
C ILE A 182 1.82 -3.33 -9.91
N TRP A 183 2.57 -2.88 -10.92
CA TRP A 183 2.04 -1.93 -11.90
C TRP A 183 1.05 -2.55 -12.88
N THR A 184 1.22 -3.81 -13.28
CA THR A 184 0.21 -4.53 -14.06
C THR A 184 -1.07 -4.70 -13.26
N ASP A 185 -0.95 -4.96 -11.96
CA ASP A 185 -2.10 -5.09 -11.06
C ASP A 185 -2.89 -3.78 -10.91
N VAL A 186 -2.21 -2.62 -10.91
CA VAL A 186 -2.87 -1.31 -10.89
C VAL A 186 -3.74 -1.12 -12.12
N LEU A 187 -3.21 -1.42 -13.31
CA LEU A 187 -3.98 -1.38 -14.55
C LEU A 187 -5.19 -2.33 -14.48
N GLN A 188 -4.96 -3.56 -14.02
CA GLN A 188 -5.98 -4.60 -13.90
C GLN A 188 -7.08 -4.22 -12.89
N ALA A 189 -6.74 -3.54 -11.80
CA ALA A 189 -7.72 -3.04 -10.83
C ALA A 189 -8.71 -2.05 -11.46
N VAL A 190 -8.21 -1.14 -12.30
CA VAL A 190 -9.05 -0.18 -13.03
C VAL A 190 -9.97 -0.92 -14.01
N VAL A 191 -9.43 -1.86 -14.77
CA VAL A 191 -10.21 -2.65 -15.75
C VAL A 191 -11.30 -3.48 -15.08
N ILE A 192 -11.02 -4.09 -13.92
CA ILE A 192 -12.02 -4.81 -13.13
C ILE A 192 -13.16 -3.90 -12.72
N LEU A 193 -12.86 -2.72 -12.16
CA LEU A 193 -13.89 -1.78 -11.71
C LEU A 193 -14.76 -1.29 -12.88
N VAL A 194 -14.13 -0.92 -14.00
CA VAL A 194 -14.84 -0.50 -15.22
C VAL A 194 -15.76 -1.61 -15.74
N GLY A 195 -15.30 -2.86 -15.82
CA GLY A 195 -16.12 -3.96 -16.33
C GLY A 195 -17.29 -4.34 -15.42
N LEU A 196 -17.11 -4.29 -14.10
CA LEU A 196 -18.21 -4.48 -13.17
C LEU A 196 -19.26 -3.38 -13.29
N LEU A 197 -18.84 -2.11 -13.33
CA LEU A 197 -19.75 -0.97 -13.47
C LEU A 197 -20.49 -1.00 -14.82
N ALA A 198 -19.78 -1.28 -15.92
CA ALA A 198 -20.39 -1.38 -17.24
C ALA A 198 -21.48 -2.48 -17.28
N THR A 199 -21.22 -3.63 -16.67
CA THR A 199 -22.18 -4.73 -16.57
C THR A 199 -23.41 -4.32 -15.75
N ILE A 200 -23.20 -3.69 -14.58
CA ILE A 200 -24.29 -3.26 -13.71
C ILE A 200 -25.17 -2.22 -14.41
N ILE A 201 -24.56 -1.23 -15.07
CA ILE A 201 -25.29 -0.17 -15.77
C ILE A 201 -26.16 -0.78 -16.88
N LYS A 202 -25.60 -1.63 -17.75
CA LYS A 202 -26.38 -2.28 -18.81
C LYS A 202 -27.46 -3.21 -18.23
N GLY A 203 -27.13 -3.98 -17.20
CA GLY A 203 -28.09 -4.86 -16.51
C GLY A 203 -29.29 -4.10 -15.93
N LEU A 204 -29.06 -2.96 -15.29
CA LEU A 204 -30.12 -2.10 -14.78
C LEU A 204 -30.99 -1.50 -15.88
N ILE A 205 -30.40 -1.10 -17.01
CA ILE A 205 -31.15 -0.60 -18.16
C ILE A 205 -32.10 -1.69 -18.68
N VAL A 206 -31.62 -2.93 -18.81
CA VAL A 206 -32.42 -4.08 -19.25
C VAL A 206 -33.56 -4.38 -18.26
N MET A 207 -33.31 -4.25 -16.96
CA MET A 207 -34.32 -4.52 -15.92
C MET A 207 -35.31 -3.36 -15.68
N GLY A 208 -35.11 -2.19 -16.29
CA GLY A 208 -35.93 -1.00 -16.01
C GLY A 208 -35.59 -0.30 -14.69
N GLY A 209 -34.37 -0.47 -14.19
CA GLY A 209 -33.82 0.21 -13.02
C GLY A 209 -33.77 -0.64 -11.74
N PHE A 210 -33.40 0.00 -10.63
CA PHE A 210 -33.19 -0.67 -9.34
C PHE A 210 -34.49 -1.25 -8.75
N GLY A 211 -35.61 -0.51 -8.82
CA GLY A 211 -36.88 -0.89 -8.21
C GLY A 211 -37.40 -2.26 -8.68
N PRO A 212 -37.59 -2.48 -9.99
CA PRO A 212 -38.02 -3.77 -10.52
C PRO A 212 -37.03 -4.89 -10.17
N THR A 213 -35.73 -4.63 -10.31
CA THR A 213 -34.65 -5.60 -10.02
C THR A 213 -34.76 -6.14 -8.59
N PHE A 214 -34.81 -5.25 -7.58
CA PHE A 214 -34.92 -5.66 -6.17
C PHE A 214 -36.28 -6.28 -5.85
N SER A 215 -37.38 -5.81 -6.47
CA SER A 215 -38.71 -6.38 -6.26
C SER A 215 -38.78 -7.84 -6.71
N ILE A 216 -38.27 -8.14 -7.92
CA ILE A 216 -38.23 -9.51 -8.46
C ILE A 216 -37.31 -10.38 -7.62
N ALA A 217 -36.11 -9.89 -7.30
CA ALA A 217 -35.16 -10.65 -6.48
C ALA A 217 -35.69 -10.94 -5.06
N SER A 218 -36.40 -9.99 -4.46
CA SER A 218 -37.05 -10.18 -3.15
C SER A 218 -38.18 -11.19 -3.21
N LYS A 219 -39.05 -11.14 -4.23
CA LYS A 219 -40.10 -12.15 -4.47
C LYS A 219 -39.53 -13.55 -4.67
N GLY A 220 -38.38 -13.65 -5.34
CA GLY A 220 -37.62 -14.89 -5.49
C GLY A 220 -36.88 -15.33 -4.23
N GLY A 221 -36.91 -14.57 -3.14
CA GLY A 221 -36.18 -14.88 -1.91
C GLY A 221 -34.66 -14.75 -2.04
N ARG A 222 -34.12 -14.01 -3.01
CA ARG A 222 -32.66 -13.82 -3.16
C ARG A 222 -32.11 -12.74 -2.23
N ILE A 223 -32.95 -11.83 -1.77
CA ILE A 223 -32.57 -10.80 -0.79
C ILE A 223 -32.77 -11.36 0.62
N GLN A 224 -31.70 -11.89 1.20
CA GLN A 224 -31.67 -12.49 2.53
C GLN A 224 -30.45 -12.00 3.33
N PHE A 225 -30.68 -11.59 4.57
CA PHE A 225 -29.64 -11.10 5.50
C PHE A 225 -29.87 -11.56 6.95
N ASP A 226 -30.90 -12.38 7.19
CA ASP A 226 -31.50 -12.68 8.49
C ASP A 226 -31.24 -14.13 8.96
N SER A 227 -30.39 -14.89 8.26
CA SER A 227 -29.98 -16.23 8.69
C SER A 227 -28.95 -16.18 9.84
N VAL A 228 -29.44 -16.15 11.08
CA VAL A 228 -28.60 -16.01 12.32
C VAL A 228 -28.35 -17.36 13.03
N SER A 229 -28.58 -18.50 12.37
CA SER A 229 -28.37 -19.82 12.99
C SER A 229 -26.90 -20.12 13.31
N PHE A 230 -26.65 -20.78 14.44
CA PHE A 230 -25.34 -21.31 14.82
C PHE A 230 -25.10 -22.75 14.34
N ASP A 231 -26.05 -23.36 13.62
CA ASP A 231 -25.86 -24.70 13.07
C ASP A 231 -24.73 -24.68 12.02
N PRO A 232 -23.60 -25.38 12.25
CA PRO A 232 -22.44 -25.34 11.36
C PRO A 232 -22.66 -26.06 10.03
N ARG A 233 -23.77 -26.78 9.87
CA ARG A 233 -24.16 -27.48 8.65
C ARG A 233 -24.87 -26.58 7.65
N VAL A 234 -25.41 -25.45 8.12
CA VAL A 234 -26.04 -24.48 7.23
C VAL A 234 -24.97 -23.81 6.39
N ARG A 235 -25.19 -23.75 5.06
CA ARG A 235 -24.23 -23.23 4.08
C ARG A 235 -23.72 -21.84 4.48
N HIS A 236 -24.64 -20.88 4.63
CA HIS A 236 -24.35 -19.51 5.05
C HIS A 236 -25.30 -19.03 6.14
N THR A 237 -24.70 -18.59 7.23
CA THR A 237 -25.30 -17.83 8.32
C THR A 237 -24.42 -16.63 8.64
N VAL A 238 -24.97 -15.63 9.31
CA VAL A 238 -24.21 -14.47 9.79
C VAL A 238 -22.95 -14.91 10.53
N TRP A 239 -23.04 -15.95 11.37
CA TRP A 239 -21.89 -16.46 12.13
C TRP A 239 -20.87 -17.20 11.28
N SER A 240 -21.34 -18.07 10.37
CA SER A 240 -20.42 -18.79 9.48
C SER A 240 -19.61 -17.82 8.60
N LEU A 241 -20.23 -16.73 8.16
CA LEU A 241 -19.58 -15.73 7.30
C LEU A 241 -18.70 -14.80 8.14
N LEU A 242 -19.20 -14.25 9.25
CA LEU A 242 -18.39 -13.36 10.09
C LEU A 242 -17.21 -14.08 10.77
N ILE A 243 -17.40 -15.30 11.28
CA ILE A 243 -16.32 -16.05 11.93
C ILE A 243 -15.50 -16.79 10.88
N GLY A 244 -16.14 -17.71 10.16
CA GLY A 244 -15.48 -18.54 9.15
C GLY A 244 -14.89 -17.73 8.01
N GLY A 245 -15.66 -16.79 7.47
CA GLY A 245 -15.19 -15.87 6.44
C GLY A 245 -14.06 -14.96 6.93
N THR A 246 -14.07 -14.48 8.18
CA THR A 246 -12.93 -13.70 8.73
C THR A 246 -11.68 -14.56 8.87
N PHE A 247 -11.80 -15.79 9.39
CA PHE A 247 -10.67 -16.71 9.49
C PHE A 247 -10.10 -17.04 8.11
N ASN A 248 -10.96 -17.33 7.13
CA ASN A 248 -10.51 -17.59 5.76
C ASN A 248 -9.79 -16.37 5.15
N SER A 249 -10.37 -15.18 5.31
CA SER A 249 -9.78 -13.94 4.80
C SER A 249 -8.47 -13.59 5.53
N LEU A 250 -8.39 -13.89 6.82
CA LEU A 250 -7.19 -13.68 7.62
C LEU A 250 -6.08 -14.67 7.24
N ALA A 251 -6.40 -15.90 6.85
CA ALA A 251 -5.44 -16.83 6.27
C ALA A 251 -4.80 -16.24 5.01
N THR A 252 -5.62 -15.57 4.18
CA THR A 252 -5.20 -14.91 2.94
C THR A 252 -4.36 -13.65 3.20
N TYR A 253 -4.86 -12.69 3.97
CA TYR A 253 -4.14 -11.42 4.18
C TYR A 253 -3.03 -11.53 5.22
N GLY A 254 -3.21 -12.34 6.27
CA GLY A 254 -2.29 -12.42 7.40
C GLY A 254 -1.07 -13.31 7.14
N PHE A 255 -1.25 -14.46 6.49
CA PHE A 255 -0.23 -15.53 6.48
C PHE A 255 0.11 -16.08 5.09
N ASN A 256 -0.60 -15.65 4.04
CA ASN A 256 -0.27 -16.04 2.68
C ASN A 256 0.94 -15.24 2.20
N GLN A 257 1.94 -15.95 1.65
CA GLN A 257 3.17 -15.32 1.19
C GLN A 257 2.92 -14.25 0.11
N THR A 258 1.94 -14.43 -0.79
CA THR A 258 1.66 -13.44 -1.84
C THR A 258 1.35 -12.05 -1.25
N GLN A 259 0.71 -12.02 -0.08
CA GLN A 259 0.33 -10.79 0.60
C GLN A 259 1.45 -10.27 1.50
N VAL A 260 2.05 -11.15 2.30
CA VAL A 260 3.18 -10.78 3.18
C VAL A 260 4.30 -10.13 2.37
N GLN A 261 4.59 -10.66 1.18
CA GLN A 261 5.60 -10.11 0.28
C GLN A 261 5.30 -8.66 -0.16
N ARG A 262 4.03 -8.31 -0.38
CA ARG A 262 3.60 -6.94 -0.77
C ARG A 262 3.76 -5.94 0.37
N TYR A 263 3.54 -6.36 1.60
CA TYR A 263 3.75 -5.48 2.77
C TYR A 263 5.21 -5.09 2.94
N MET A 264 6.12 -5.95 2.48
CA MET A 264 7.58 -5.70 2.46
C MET A 264 8.03 -4.83 1.29
N CYS A 265 7.17 -4.62 0.28
CA CYS A 265 7.49 -3.80 -0.91
C CYS A 265 7.38 -2.29 -0.68
N VAL A 266 6.88 -1.86 0.49
CA VAL A 266 6.74 -0.44 0.87
C VAL A 266 7.67 -0.06 2.03
N ARG A 267 8.28 1.12 1.96
CA ARG A 267 9.37 1.53 2.89
C ARG A 267 9.00 1.52 4.37
N SER A 268 7.79 1.93 4.74
CA SER A 268 7.43 2.13 6.16
C SER A 268 6.22 1.32 6.59
N THR A 269 6.21 0.88 7.86
CA THR A 269 5.08 0.13 8.43
C THR A 269 3.78 0.93 8.35
N ARG A 270 3.85 2.26 8.50
CA ARG A 270 2.70 3.16 8.32
C ARG A 270 2.14 3.09 6.89
N ALA A 271 3.01 3.10 5.87
CA ALA A 271 2.61 2.95 4.48
C ALA A 271 1.95 1.59 4.21
N ALA A 272 2.46 0.50 4.79
CA ALA A 272 1.82 -0.82 4.68
C ALA A 272 0.45 -0.87 5.37
N LYS A 273 0.28 -0.23 6.54
CA LYS A 273 -1.04 -0.10 7.20
C LYS A 273 -2.03 0.65 6.30
N GLN A 274 -1.62 1.80 5.75
CA GLN A 274 -2.44 2.56 4.82
C GLN A 274 -2.84 1.75 3.59
N ALA A 275 -1.89 0.99 3.01
CA ALA A 275 -2.17 0.14 1.86
C ALA A 275 -3.22 -0.94 2.17
N LEU A 276 -3.14 -1.56 3.35
CA LEU A 276 -4.12 -2.56 3.81
C LEU A 276 -5.51 -1.97 4.06
N PHE A 277 -5.60 -0.74 4.60
CA PHE A 277 -6.89 -0.07 4.80
C PHE A 277 -7.54 0.34 3.48
N ILE A 278 -6.76 0.86 2.52
CA ILE A 278 -7.26 1.17 1.17
C ILE A 278 -7.73 -0.11 0.48
N ASN A 279 -6.97 -1.21 0.59
CA ASN A 279 -7.37 -2.52 0.11
C ASN A 279 -8.70 -2.98 0.72
N ALA A 280 -8.89 -2.84 2.03
CA ALA A 280 -10.11 -3.29 2.71
C ALA A 280 -11.36 -2.64 2.10
N ILE A 281 -11.31 -1.32 1.86
CA ILE A 281 -12.40 -0.56 1.25
C ILE A 281 -12.61 -1.01 -0.21
N GLY A 282 -11.53 -1.06 -1.01
CA GLY A 282 -11.62 -1.42 -2.42
C GLY A 282 -12.16 -2.84 -2.64
N ALA A 283 -11.69 -3.80 -1.85
CA ALA A 283 -12.16 -5.18 -1.94
C ALA A 283 -13.62 -5.34 -1.51
N ALA A 284 -14.06 -4.63 -0.47
CA ALA A 284 -15.47 -4.60 -0.07
C ALA A 284 -16.37 -4.06 -1.19
N ILE A 285 -15.95 -2.97 -1.86
CA ILE A 285 -16.67 -2.41 -3.01
C ILE A 285 -16.79 -3.45 -4.12
N VAL A 286 -15.69 -4.10 -4.52
CA VAL A 286 -15.72 -5.09 -5.61
C VAL A 286 -16.61 -6.29 -5.30
N ILE A 287 -16.59 -6.80 -4.05
CA ILE A 287 -17.45 -7.91 -3.62
C ILE A 287 -18.93 -7.50 -3.70
N LEU A 288 -19.27 -6.30 -3.22
CA LEU A 288 -20.65 -5.81 -3.25
C LEU A 288 -21.14 -5.56 -4.68
N LEU A 289 -20.31 -4.99 -5.56
CA LEU A 289 -20.63 -4.82 -6.98
C LEU A 289 -20.84 -6.17 -7.67
N SER A 290 -19.95 -7.13 -7.44
CA SER A 290 -20.07 -8.50 -7.99
C SER A 290 -21.33 -9.19 -7.45
N GLY A 291 -21.64 -9.00 -6.17
CA GLY A 291 -22.85 -9.52 -5.58
C GLY A 291 -24.12 -8.90 -6.19
N PHE A 292 -24.09 -7.60 -6.46
CA PHE A 292 -25.20 -6.92 -7.10
C PHE A 292 -25.47 -7.42 -8.53
N ILE A 293 -24.41 -7.79 -9.28
CA ILE A 293 -24.56 -8.49 -10.57
C ILE A 293 -25.34 -9.79 -10.39
N GLY A 294 -25.07 -10.58 -9.34
CA GLY A 294 -25.83 -11.81 -9.05
C GLY A 294 -27.32 -11.56 -8.84
N VAL A 295 -27.68 -10.46 -8.17
CA VAL A 295 -29.07 -10.01 -8.01
C VAL A 295 -29.71 -9.68 -9.35
N ILE A 296 -29.00 -8.96 -10.22
CA ILE A 296 -29.46 -8.62 -11.58
C ILE A 296 -29.68 -9.89 -12.41
N LEU A 297 -28.71 -10.82 -12.40
CA LEU A 297 -28.81 -12.08 -13.13
C LEU A 297 -30.05 -12.87 -12.72
N TYR A 298 -30.31 -12.94 -11.41
CA TYR A 298 -31.50 -13.63 -10.93
C TYR A 298 -32.78 -12.92 -11.34
N ALA A 299 -32.84 -11.59 -11.16
CA ALA A 299 -34.02 -10.83 -11.53
C ALA A 299 -34.35 -10.95 -13.03
N TYR A 300 -33.31 -11.06 -13.87
CA TYR A 300 -33.45 -11.25 -15.30
C TYR A 300 -33.95 -12.67 -15.68
N TYR A 301 -33.39 -13.71 -15.06
CA TYR A 301 -33.75 -15.11 -15.32
C TYR A 301 -34.81 -15.69 -14.37
N ALA A 302 -35.55 -14.85 -13.65
CA ALA A 302 -36.48 -15.29 -12.62
C ALA A 302 -37.55 -16.27 -13.14
N ASP A 303 -38.00 -16.08 -14.39
CA ASP A 303 -39.03 -16.90 -15.04
C ASP A 303 -38.48 -18.00 -15.97
N CYS A 304 -37.20 -17.93 -16.32
CA CYS A 304 -36.54 -18.93 -17.14
C CYS A 304 -35.07 -19.07 -16.77
N ASP A 305 -34.79 -19.99 -15.84
CA ASP A 305 -33.43 -20.29 -15.39
C ASP A 305 -32.63 -21.06 -16.46
N PRO A 306 -31.54 -20.48 -17.01
CA PRO A 306 -30.77 -21.11 -18.08
C PRO A 306 -30.03 -22.37 -17.65
N TYR A 307 -29.74 -22.55 -16.36
CA TYR A 307 -29.05 -23.73 -15.85
C TYR A 307 -29.95 -24.96 -15.77
N THR A 308 -31.14 -24.83 -15.18
CA THR A 308 -32.15 -25.90 -15.10
C THR A 308 -32.73 -26.19 -16.49
N ALA A 309 -32.93 -25.17 -17.32
CA ALA A 309 -33.35 -25.31 -18.71
C ALA A 309 -32.30 -25.94 -19.65
N LYS A 310 -31.08 -26.20 -19.15
CA LYS A 310 -29.95 -26.80 -19.89
C LYS A 310 -29.43 -25.98 -21.07
N TYR A 311 -29.62 -24.66 -21.03
CA TYR A 311 -28.92 -23.74 -21.95
C TYR A 311 -27.44 -23.59 -21.56
N VAL A 312 -27.14 -23.69 -20.27
CA VAL A 312 -25.78 -23.79 -19.76
C VAL A 312 -25.56 -25.10 -19.00
N THR A 313 -24.31 -25.57 -19.00
CA THR A 313 -23.93 -26.86 -18.38
C THR A 313 -23.45 -26.72 -16.95
N ASP A 314 -22.88 -25.56 -16.62
CA ASP A 314 -22.37 -25.21 -15.30
C ASP A 314 -22.99 -23.89 -14.86
N ILE A 315 -23.19 -23.72 -13.54
CA ILE A 315 -23.73 -22.49 -13.00
C ILE A 315 -22.79 -21.30 -13.22
N ASP A 316 -21.48 -21.53 -13.19
CA ASP A 316 -20.47 -20.49 -13.38
C ASP A 316 -20.51 -19.90 -14.82
N GLN A 317 -21.30 -20.51 -15.74
CA GLN A 317 -21.54 -20.05 -17.10
C GLN A 317 -22.75 -19.09 -17.23
N VAL A 318 -23.62 -18.97 -16.23
CA VAL A 318 -24.82 -18.13 -16.29
C VAL A 318 -24.45 -16.67 -16.56
N PHE A 319 -23.40 -16.17 -15.92
CA PHE A 319 -22.98 -14.79 -16.11
C PHE A 319 -22.38 -14.54 -17.53
N PRO A 320 -21.40 -15.33 -18.03
CA PRO A 320 -20.97 -15.25 -19.42
C PRO A 320 -22.11 -15.37 -20.44
N TYR A 321 -23.09 -16.23 -20.17
CA TYR A 321 -24.27 -16.41 -21.01
C TYR A 321 -25.11 -15.12 -21.08
N PHE A 322 -25.38 -14.47 -19.95
CA PHE A 322 -26.05 -13.18 -19.90
C PHE A 322 -25.32 -12.10 -20.69
N VAL A 323 -23.98 -12.07 -20.61
CA VAL A 323 -23.17 -11.11 -21.37
C VAL A 323 -23.40 -11.28 -22.87
N MET A 324 -23.36 -12.51 -23.37
CA MET A 324 -23.60 -12.74 -24.80
C MET A 324 -25.05 -12.49 -25.20
N GLU A 325 -26.01 -12.76 -24.31
CA GLU A 325 -27.42 -12.53 -24.61
C GLU A 325 -27.79 -11.04 -24.63
N ARG A 326 -27.20 -10.20 -23.76
CA ARG A 326 -27.65 -8.81 -23.55
C ARG A 326 -26.61 -7.74 -23.75
N LEU A 327 -25.35 -8.01 -23.41
CA LEU A 327 -24.29 -7.02 -23.58
C LEU A 327 -23.79 -6.98 -25.02
N SER A 328 -23.97 -8.06 -25.80
CA SER A 328 -23.56 -8.14 -27.21
C SER A 328 -24.33 -7.19 -28.15
N GLU A 329 -25.49 -6.68 -27.71
CA GLU A 329 -26.24 -5.62 -28.41
C GLU A 329 -25.39 -4.34 -28.59
N ASN A 330 -24.41 -4.12 -27.71
CA ASN A 330 -23.52 -2.97 -27.72
C ASN A 330 -22.06 -3.46 -27.91
N PRO A 331 -21.50 -3.37 -29.14
CA PRO A 331 -20.13 -3.78 -29.42
C PRO A 331 -19.12 -3.15 -28.45
N GLY A 332 -18.23 -3.95 -27.89
CA GLY A 332 -17.23 -3.54 -26.90
C GLY A 332 -17.56 -3.94 -25.46
N LEU A 333 -18.85 -4.02 -25.07
CA LEU A 333 -19.22 -4.41 -23.69
C LEU A 333 -18.80 -5.86 -23.36
N PRO A 334 -19.02 -6.86 -24.23
CA PRO A 334 -18.48 -8.21 -24.01
C PRO A 334 -16.95 -8.22 -23.90
N GLY A 335 -16.24 -7.41 -24.70
CA GLY A 335 -14.80 -7.26 -24.62
C GLY A 335 -14.31 -6.69 -23.29
N ILE A 336 -14.99 -5.66 -22.75
CA ILE A 336 -14.70 -5.10 -21.42
C ILE A 336 -14.95 -6.14 -20.33
N PHE A 337 -16.03 -6.91 -20.43
CA PHE A 337 -16.32 -7.99 -19.49
C PHE A 337 -15.22 -9.07 -19.48
N LEU A 338 -14.79 -9.52 -20.67
CA LEU A 338 -13.69 -10.47 -20.79
C LEU A 338 -12.39 -9.88 -20.23
N ALA A 339 -12.08 -8.63 -20.55
CA ALA A 339 -10.92 -7.93 -20.00
C ALA A 339 -10.97 -7.87 -18.46
N CYS A 340 -12.14 -7.65 -17.87
CA CYS A 340 -12.35 -7.65 -16.42
C CYS A 340 -12.03 -9.02 -15.79
N ILE A 341 -12.59 -10.11 -16.31
CA ILE A 341 -12.36 -11.45 -15.77
C ILE A 341 -10.89 -11.87 -15.95
N PHE A 342 -10.32 -11.60 -17.13
CA PHE A 342 -8.91 -11.90 -17.40
C PHE A 342 -8.00 -11.13 -16.45
N SER A 343 -8.29 -9.86 -16.20
CA SER A 343 -7.53 -9.03 -15.26
C SER A 343 -7.45 -9.67 -13.87
N GLY A 344 -8.56 -10.21 -13.35
CA GLY A 344 -8.59 -10.90 -12.06
C GLY A 344 -7.75 -12.19 -12.05
N SER A 345 -7.75 -12.98 -13.13
CA SER A 345 -6.89 -14.18 -13.17
C SER A 345 -5.42 -13.85 -13.35
N LEU A 346 -5.10 -12.87 -14.19
CA LEU A 346 -3.74 -12.47 -14.48
C LEU A 346 -3.04 -11.90 -13.23
N SER A 347 -3.71 -11.06 -12.44
CA SER A 347 -3.17 -10.54 -11.17
C SER A 347 -2.90 -11.65 -10.15
N THR A 348 -3.81 -12.62 -10.03
CA THR A 348 -3.67 -13.72 -9.08
C THR A 348 -2.56 -14.69 -9.47
N ILE A 349 -2.47 -15.09 -10.74
CA ILE A 349 -1.45 -16.05 -11.19
C ILE A 349 -0.06 -15.40 -11.14
N SER A 350 0.09 -14.14 -11.56
CA SER A 350 1.37 -13.43 -11.49
C SER A 350 1.89 -13.29 -10.05
N SER A 351 1.00 -12.93 -9.13
CA SER A 351 1.28 -12.85 -7.69
C SER A 351 1.69 -14.20 -7.12
N GLY A 352 0.95 -15.26 -7.47
CA GLY A 352 1.20 -16.62 -7.01
C GLY A 352 2.53 -17.19 -7.50
N LEU A 353 2.85 -17.01 -8.79
CA LEU A 353 4.13 -17.44 -9.37
C LEU A 353 5.31 -16.74 -8.70
N ASN A 354 5.22 -15.43 -8.46
CA ASN A 354 6.28 -14.68 -7.80
C ASN A 354 6.47 -15.09 -6.32
N ALA A 355 5.38 -15.34 -5.60
CA ALA A 355 5.44 -15.83 -4.22
C ALA A 355 6.00 -17.24 -4.12
N LEU A 356 5.61 -18.15 -5.03
CA LEU A 356 6.16 -19.49 -5.10
C LEU A 356 7.65 -19.48 -5.43
N ALA A 357 8.07 -18.64 -6.38
CA ALA A 357 9.49 -18.49 -6.69
C ALA A 357 10.27 -18.02 -5.45
N ALA A 358 9.73 -17.08 -4.67
CA ALA A 358 10.33 -16.64 -3.41
C ALA A 358 10.44 -17.78 -2.38
N VAL A 359 9.37 -18.53 -2.16
CA VAL A 359 9.32 -19.66 -1.19
C VAL A 359 10.24 -20.79 -1.61
N ILE A 360 10.24 -21.18 -2.88
CA ILE A 360 11.12 -22.25 -3.38
C ILE A 360 12.58 -21.85 -3.21
N ILE A 361 12.94 -20.59 -3.43
CA ILE A 361 14.33 -20.16 -3.27
C ILE A 361 14.74 -20.08 -1.80
N GLU A 362 13.95 -19.42 -0.97
CA GLU A 362 14.31 -19.17 0.44
C GLU A 362 14.10 -20.39 1.33
N ASP A 363 12.99 -21.11 1.17
CA ASP A 363 12.62 -22.21 2.06
C ASP A 363 13.11 -23.57 1.52
N VAL A 364 12.98 -23.82 0.22
CA VAL A 364 13.32 -25.12 -0.37
C VAL A 364 14.80 -25.17 -0.74
N TYR A 365 15.28 -24.31 -1.63
CA TYR A 365 16.65 -24.36 -2.16
C TYR A 365 17.68 -23.96 -1.09
N LYS A 366 17.62 -22.75 -0.54
CA LYS A 366 18.58 -22.27 0.48
C LYS A 366 18.46 -23.09 1.76
N GLY A 367 17.24 -23.46 2.12
CA GLY A 367 16.95 -24.45 3.15
C GLY A 367 17.76 -25.72 2.89
N LEU A 368 17.36 -26.55 1.93
CA LEU A 368 17.91 -27.89 1.68
C LEU A 368 19.42 -27.89 1.37
N MET A 369 19.89 -26.98 0.51
CA MET A 369 21.25 -27.04 -0.04
C MET A 369 22.29 -26.33 0.84
N ARG A 370 21.89 -25.51 1.83
CA ARG A 370 22.77 -24.70 2.71
C ARG A 370 23.84 -23.87 1.96
N LYS A 371 23.62 -23.57 0.68
CA LYS A 371 24.55 -22.79 -0.15
C LYS A 371 23.94 -21.43 -0.46
N LYS A 372 24.71 -20.36 -0.24
CA LYS A 372 24.35 -19.02 -0.69
C LYS A 372 24.47 -18.96 -2.22
N ILE A 373 23.40 -18.53 -2.88
CA ILE A 373 23.41 -18.21 -4.31
C ILE A 373 23.90 -16.77 -4.44
N SER A 374 24.75 -16.48 -5.43
CA SER A 374 25.11 -15.11 -5.81
C SER A 374 23.86 -14.34 -6.28
N ASP A 375 23.72 -13.07 -5.92
CA ASP A 375 22.54 -12.25 -6.21
C ASP A 375 22.16 -12.24 -7.71
N GLU A 376 23.15 -12.25 -8.61
CA GLU A 376 22.94 -12.30 -10.06
C GLU A 376 22.34 -13.65 -10.52
N ARG A 377 22.81 -14.75 -9.94
CA ARG A 377 22.28 -16.09 -10.23
C ARG A 377 20.90 -16.29 -9.61
N GLN A 378 20.62 -15.68 -8.45
CA GLN A 378 19.32 -15.79 -7.79
C GLN A 378 18.22 -15.19 -8.65
N GLY A 379 18.47 -14.04 -9.32
CA GLY A 379 17.52 -13.46 -10.28
C GLY A 379 17.20 -14.39 -11.45
N LEU A 380 18.22 -14.98 -12.10
CA LEU A 380 18.03 -15.92 -13.21
C LEU A 380 17.26 -17.18 -12.79
N VAL A 381 17.60 -17.73 -11.62
CA VAL A 381 16.96 -18.93 -11.07
C VAL A 381 15.49 -18.65 -10.75
N SER A 382 15.14 -17.50 -10.19
CA SER A 382 13.74 -17.08 -9.98
C SER A 382 12.95 -17.08 -11.28
N LYS A 383 13.51 -16.52 -12.37
CA LYS A 383 12.83 -16.48 -13.68
C LYS A 383 12.56 -17.88 -14.22
N LEU A 384 13.56 -18.76 -14.14
CA LEU A 384 13.44 -20.15 -14.59
C LEU A 384 12.35 -20.90 -13.80
N PHE A 385 12.34 -20.75 -12.47
CA PHE A 385 11.30 -21.35 -11.63
C PHE A 385 9.91 -20.81 -11.98
N SER A 386 9.73 -19.50 -12.17
CA SER A 386 8.44 -18.94 -12.59
C SER A 386 7.93 -19.54 -13.90
N ILE A 387 8.83 -19.81 -14.87
CA ILE A 387 8.46 -20.46 -16.13
C ILE A 387 8.02 -21.92 -15.90
N VAL A 388 8.81 -22.70 -15.16
CA VAL A 388 8.49 -24.11 -14.87
C VAL A 388 7.16 -24.21 -14.11
N LEU A 389 6.97 -23.38 -13.09
CA LEU A 389 5.73 -23.34 -12.32
C LEU A 389 4.53 -22.94 -13.19
N GLY A 390 4.70 -22.00 -14.13
CA GLY A 390 3.66 -21.64 -15.09
C GLY A 390 3.21 -22.81 -15.96
N VAL A 391 4.17 -23.60 -16.47
CA VAL A 391 3.87 -24.83 -17.22
C VAL A 391 3.12 -25.85 -16.34
N VAL A 392 3.57 -26.03 -15.09
CA VAL A 392 2.90 -26.93 -14.14
C VAL A 392 1.47 -26.48 -13.85
N VAL A 393 1.21 -25.17 -13.71
CA VAL A 393 -0.14 -24.63 -13.52
C VAL A 393 -1.03 -24.96 -14.71
N VAL A 394 -0.56 -24.77 -15.95
CA VAL A 394 -1.31 -25.11 -17.17
C VAL A 394 -1.65 -26.61 -17.20
N LEU A 395 -0.71 -27.49 -16.86
CA LEU A 395 -0.95 -28.93 -16.82
C LEU A 395 -1.93 -29.32 -15.70
N LEU A 396 -1.81 -28.72 -14.51
CA LEU A 396 -2.70 -28.97 -13.38
C LEU A 396 -4.13 -28.47 -13.65
N THR A 397 -4.32 -27.44 -14.47
CA THR A 397 -5.65 -26.97 -14.87
C THR A 397 -6.47 -28.09 -15.54
N TYR A 398 -5.82 -29.01 -16.25
CA TYR A 398 -6.50 -30.19 -16.79
C TYR A 398 -7.06 -31.12 -15.71
N VAL A 399 -6.32 -31.34 -14.63
CA VAL A 399 -6.79 -32.17 -13.51
C VAL A 399 -7.93 -31.46 -12.76
N VAL A 400 -7.81 -30.14 -12.63
CA VAL A 400 -8.78 -29.31 -11.92
C VAL A 400 -10.13 -29.24 -12.63
N SER A 401 -10.20 -29.38 -13.95
CA SER A 401 -11.49 -29.34 -14.68
C SER A 401 -12.47 -30.45 -14.27
N PHE A 402 -12.02 -31.47 -13.54
CA PHE A 402 -12.85 -32.54 -13.01
C PHE A 402 -13.47 -32.23 -11.62
N LEU A 403 -13.11 -31.12 -10.96
CA LEU A 403 -13.50 -30.81 -9.57
C LEU A 403 -14.92 -30.20 -9.43
N GLY A 404 -15.66 -29.99 -10.53
CA GLY A 404 -16.99 -29.36 -10.54
C GLY A 404 -16.93 -27.84 -10.40
N SER A 405 -17.91 -27.23 -9.71
CA SER A 405 -17.99 -25.75 -9.53
C SER A 405 -16.67 -25.16 -9.01
N VAL A 406 -16.16 -24.19 -9.75
CA VAL A 406 -14.83 -23.59 -9.60
C VAL A 406 -14.72 -22.87 -8.25
N LEU A 407 -15.77 -22.12 -7.88
CA LEU A 407 -15.83 -21.38 -6.63
C LEU A 407 -15.81 -22.31 -5.41
N ASN A 408 -16.65 -23.34 -5.40
CA ASN A 408 -16.75 -24.26 -4.27
C ASN A 408 -15.45 -25.05 -4.07
N ALA A 409 -14.82 -25.48 -5.17
CA ALA A 409 -13.52 -26.15 -5.12
C ALA A 409 -12.44 -25.24 -4.53
N ALA A 410 -12.36 -23.98 -4.97
CA ALA A 410 -11.41 -23.00 -4.47
C ALA A 410 -11.61 -22.71 -2.97
N LEU A 411 -12.84 -22.40 -2.55
CA LEU A 411 -13.14 -22.04 -1.16
C LEU A 411 -12.91 -23.21 -0.19
N SER A 412 -13.20 -24.44 -0.62
CA SER A 412 -12.92 -25.64 0.18
C SER A 412 -11.42 -25.87 0.35
N LEU A 413 -10.63 -25.70 -0.72
CA LEU A 413 -9.17 -25.84 -0.67
C LEU A 413 -8.50 -24.79 0.22
N PHE A 414 -9.02 -23.56 0.22
CA PHE A 414 -8.58 -22.52 1.15
C PHE A 414 -8.70 -22.98 2.60
N GLY A 415 -9.86 -23.49 3.00
CA GLY A 415 -10.07 -23.96 4.36
C GLY A 415 -9.16 -25.12 4.74
N VAL A 416 -9.01 -26.10 3.84
CA VAL A 416 -8.28 -27.35 4.10
C VAL A 416 -6.78 -27.13 4.24
N LEU A 417 -6.17 -26.33 3.35
CA LEU A 417 -4.72 -26.20 3.27
C LEU A 417 -4.19 -24.94 3.96
N SER A 418 -4.92 -23.81 3.91
CA SER A 418 -4.49 -22.57 4.56
C SER A 418 -4.83 -22.55 6.05
N GLY A 419 -5.87 -23.26 6.47
CA GLY A 419 -6.27 -23.37 7.89
C GLY A 419 -5.18 -23.92 8.81
N PRO A 420 -4.56 -25.08 8.52
CA PRO A 420 -3.47 -25.62 9.33
C PRO A 420 -2.25 -24.69 9.40
N ILE A 421 -1.91 -24.02 8.30
CA ILE A 421 -0.82 -23.02 8.26
C ILE A 421 -1.13 -21.86 9.21
N MET A 422 -2.33 -21.28 9.11
CA MET A 422 -2.76 -20.23 10.03
C MET A 422 -2.77 -20.73 11.48
N GLY A 423 -3.21 -21.96 11.73
CA GLY A 423 -3.23 -22.57 13.05
C GLY A 423 -1.85 -22.62 13.71
N VAL A 424 -0.80 -22.95 12.96
CA VAL A 424 0.56 -23.01 13.52
C VAL A 424 1.15 -21.61 13.75
N PHE A 425 0.78 -20.61 12.94
CA PHE A 425 1.10 -19.21 13.24
C PHE A 425 0.40 -18.73 14.52
N PHE A 426 -0.89 -19.03 14.69
CA PHE A 426 -1.63 -18.69 15.91
C PHE A 426 -1.03 -19.35 17.15
N LEU A 427 -0.71 -20.65 17.05
CA LEU A 427 -0.03 -21.39 18.10
C LEU A 427 1.32 -20.73 18.45
N GLY A 428 2.09 -20.32 17.44
CA GLY A 428 3.37 -19.65 17.62
C GLY A 428 3.27 -18.28 18.27
N PHE A 429 2.37 -17.42 17.78
CA PHE A 429 2.28 -16.01 18.20
C PHE A 429 1.67 -15.83 19.57
N PHE A 430 0.65 -16.63 19.93
CA PHE A 430 -0.18 -16.37 21.11
C PHE A 430 0.12 -17.28 22.29
N PHE A 431 0.80 -18.42 22.08
CA PHE A 431 1.04 -19.40 23.13
C PHE A 431 2.55 -19.60 23.35
N PRO A 432 3.15 -18.96 24.37
CA PRO A 432 4.58 -19.12 24.65
C PRO A 432 4.94 -20.56 25.03
N GLN A 433 4.02 -21.30 25.66
CA GLN A 433 4.23 -22.67 26.12
C GLN A 433 4.42 -23.67 24.96
N ALA A 434 4.02 -23.30 23.73
CA ALA A 434 4.06 -24.19 22.59
C ALA A 434 5.50 -24.48 22.16
N ASN A 435 5.87 -25.76 22.10
CA ASN A 435 7.21 -26.21 21.73
C ASN A 435 7.25 -26.76 20.28
N ARG A 436 8.44 -27.14 19.79
CA ARG A 436 8.63 -27.68 18.44
C ARG A 436 7.86 -28.99 18.15
N HIS A 437 7.61 -29.82 19.16
CA HIS A 437 6.84 -31.06 18.98
C HIS A 437 5.35 -30.76 18.84
N GLY A 438 4.84 -29.84 19.67
CA GLY A 438 3.48 -29.32 19.57
C GLY A 438 3.20 -28.66 18.23
N GLY A 439 4.10 -27.78 17.76
CA GLY A 439 3.97 -27.15 16.45
C GLY A 439 3.87 -28.15 15.30
N ARG A 440 4.72 -29.19 15.28
CA ARG A 440 4.73 -30.22 14.22
C ARG A 440 3.52 -31.13 14.27
N ILE A 441 3.24 -31.72 15.43
CA ILE A 441 2.16 -32.71 15.57
C ILE A 441 0.80 -32.01 15.45
N GLY A 442 0.64 -30.81 16.02
CA GLY A 442 -0.57 -30.01 15.85
C GLY A 442 -0.85 -29.67 14.38
N PHE A 443 0.18 -29.24 13.63
CA PHE A 443 0.04 -28.97 12.19
C PHE A 443 -0.36 -30.21 11.39
N LEU A 444 0.35 -31.34 11.58
CA LEU A 444 0.07 -32.58 10.84
C LEU A 444 -1.30 -33.17 11.20
N ALA A 445 -1.67 -33.17 12.49
CA ALA A 445 -2.98 -33.64 12.93
C ALA A 445 -4.11 -32.83 12.33
N SER A 446 -3.97 -31.49 12.30
CA SER A 446 -4.94 -30.61 11.66
C SER A 446 -5.03 -30.84 10.15
N LEU A 447 -3.90 -30.98 9.46
CA LEU A 447 -3.87 -31.27 8.03
C LEU A 447 -4.56 -32.60 7.70
N CYS A 448 -4.28 -33.67 8.46
CA CYS A 448 -4.94 -34.96 8.31
C CYS A 448 -6.44 -34.89 8.57
N LEU A 449 -6.86 -34.18 9.63
CA LEU A 449 -8.27 -33.98 9.95
C LEU A 449 -9.01 -33.24 8.84
N GLN A 450 -8.42 -32.16 8.31
CA GLN A 450 -9.03 -31.37 7.24
C GLN A 450 -9.12 -32.16 5.93
N LEU A 451 -8.09 -32.92 5.58
CA LEU A 451 -8.15 -33.82 4.41
C LEU A 451 -9.22 -34.90 4.58
N TRP A 452 -9.38 -35.44 5.79
CA TRP A 452 -10.45 -36.40 6.11
C TRP A 452 -11.84 -35.80 5.95
N ILE A 453 -12.08 -34.61 6.52
CA ILE A 453 -13.36 -33.89 6.40
C ILE A 453 -13.65 -33.59 4.93
N PHE A 454 -12.68 -33.07 4.19
CA PHE A 454 -12.83 -32.72 2.78
C PHE A 454 -13.14 -33.92 1.90
N LEU A 455 -12.38 -35.01 2.02
CA LEU A 455 -12.61 -36.22 1.22
C LEU A 455 -13.96 -36.85 1.55
N GLY A 456 -14.33 -36.90 2.84
CA GLY A 456 -15.64 -37.37 3.26
C GLY A 456 -16.79 -36.54 2.69
N ALA A 457 -16.67 -35.21 2.71
CA ALA A 457 -17.65 -34.30 2.11
C ALA A 457 -17.77 -34.49 0.58
N GLN A 458 -16.66 -34.72 -0.14
CA GLN A 458 -16.72 -34.99 -1.59
C GLN A 458 -17.38 -36.35 -1.91
N ILE A 459 -17.07 -37.40 -1.14
CA ILE A 459 -17.65 -38.74 -1.33
C ILE A 459 -19.16 -38.72 -1.08
N THR A 460 -19.59 -37.99 -0.05
CA THR A 460 -20.99 -37.91 0.39
C THR A 460 -21.79 -36.79 -0.29
N LYS A 461 -21.17 -36.00 -1.16
CA LYS A 461 -21.79 -34.87 -1.88
C LYS A 461 -23.07 -35.22 -2.62
N LYS A 462 -23.18 -36.43 -3.19
CA LYS A 462 -24.40 -36.89 -3.89
C LYS A 462 -25.57 -37.19 -2.93
N GLN A 463 -25.26 -37.48 -1.67
CA GLN A 463 -26.24 -37.74 -0.61
C GLN A 463 -26.63 -36.45 0.11
N MET A 464 -25.77 -35.43 0.09
CA MET A 464 -26.03 -34.09 0.61
C MET A 464 -26.55 -33.16 -0.49
N LYS A 465 -27.87 -33.05 -0.65
CA LYS A 465 -28.43 -31.94 -1.44
C LYS A 465 -28.21 -30.64 -0.66
N SER A 466 -27.31 -29.77 -1.15
CA SER A 466 -27.37 -28.35 -0.78
C SER A 466 -28.62 -27.79 -1.44
N GLU A 467 -29.63 -27.45 -0.66
CA GLU A 467 -30.88 -26.86 -1.17
C GLU A 467 -30.56 -25.48 -1.77
N SER A 468 -30.51 -25.40 -3.09
CA SER A 468 -30.54 -24.12 -3.80
C SER A 468 -31.92 -23.50 -3.66
N LEU A 469 -32.01 -22.17 -3.70
CA LEU A 469 -33.30 -21.49 -3.76
C LEU A 469 -34.06 -21.92 -5.03
N PRO A 470 -35.40 -21.97 -5.00
CA PRO A 470 -36.20 -22.49 -6.11
C PRO A 470 -35.97 -21.67 -7.39
N PHE A 471 -35.87 -22.36 -8.53
CA PHE A 471 -35.80 -21.78 -9.87
C PHE A 471 -37.11 -22.05 -10.63
N SER A 472 -37.41 -21.20 -11.62
CA SER A 472 -38.55 -21.39 -12.52
C SER A 472 -38.08 -21.68 -13.95
N ILE A 473 -38.79 -22.58 -14.62
CA ILE A 473 -38.67 -22.84 -16.06
C ILE A 473 -39.98 -22.54 -16.82
N SER A 474 -40.93 -21.85 -16.15
CA SER A 474 -42.30 -21.64 -16.64
C SER A 474 -42.38 -20.98 -18.02
N ASN A 475 -41.40 -20.14 -18.36
CA ASN A 475 -41.36 -19.42 -19.63
C ASN A 475 -40.18 -19.85 -20.53
N CYS A 476 -39.57 -21.01 -20.28
CA CYS A 476 -38.51 -21.55 -21.13
C CYS A 476 -39.07 -22.32 -22.34
N SER A 477 -38.39 -22.21 -23.48
CA SER A 477 -38.75 -22.88 -24.73
C SER A 477 -38.45 -24.39 -24.76
N SER A 478 -37.74 -24.92 -23.75
CA SER A 478 -37.30 -26.31 -23.67
C SER A 478 -38.34 -27.18 -22.93
N TYR A 479 -38.86 -28.20 -23.63
CA TYR A 479 -39.71 -29.24 -23.05
C TYR A 479 -38.85 -30.23 -22.25
N ILE A 480 -38.63 -29.96 -20.97
CA ILE A 480 -38.11 -30.96 -20.04
C ILE A 480 -39.30 -31.52 -19.26
N ASN A 481 -39.74 -32.72 -19.60
CA ASN A 481 -40.66 -33.49 -18.77
C ASN A 481 -39.91 -33.88 -17.48
N GLU A 482 -40.11 -33.15 -16.39
CA GLU A 482 -39.57 -33.57 -15.11
C GLU A 482 -40.33 -34.79 -14.58
N THR A 483 -39.62 -35.90 -14.41
CA THR A 483 -40.06 -36.97 -13.52
C THR A 483 -39.70 -36.51 -12.11
N ILE A 484 -40.71 -36.21 -11.29
CA ILE A 484 -40.52 -35.89 -9.87
C ILE A 484 -39.96 -37.15 -9.19
N ILE A 485 -38.64 -37.20 -8.98
CA ILE A 485 -38.03 -38.25 -8.15
C ILE A 485 -38.43 -37.95 -6.72
N ALA A 486 -39.25 -38.83 -6.14
CA ALA A 486 -39.67 -38.75 -4.75
C ALA A 486 -38.47 -38.60 -3.81
N PRO A 487 -38.57 -37.78 -2.73
CA PRO A 487 -37.49 -37.66 -1.77
C PRO A 487 -37.28 -39.00 -1.08
N THR A 488 -36.20 -39.70 -1.42
CA THR A 488 -35.73 -40.85 -0.66
C THR A 488 -35.29 -40.34 0.71
N SER A 489 -36.06 -40.67 1.75
CA SER A 489 -35.68 -40.40 3.15
C SER A 489 -34.48 -41.26 3.51
N PHE A 490 -33.27 -40.73 3.33
CA PHE A 490 -32.07 -41.37 3.85
C PHE A 490 -32.09 -41.27 5.38
N LYS A 491 -31.83 -42.40 6.07
CA LYS A 491 -31.59 -42.40 7.52
C LYS A 491 -30.44 -41.42 7.82
N ARG A 492 -30.65 -40.52 8.78
CA ARG A 492 -29.60 -39.61 9.29
C ARG A 492 -28.47 -40.44 9.90
N ASP A 493 -27.41 -40.64 9.15
CA ASP A 493 -26.16 -41.20 9.65
C ASP A 493 -25.37 -40.06 10.33
N PRO A 494 -24.96 -40.19 11.60
CA PRO A 494 -24.12 -39.19 12.28
C PRO A 494 -22.84 -38.82 11.52
N LEU A 495 -22.28 -39.75 10.74
CA LEU A 495 -21.13 -39.48 9.87
C LEU A 495 -21.49 -38.56 8.70
N LEU A 496 -22.69 -38.72 8.14
CA LEU A 496 -23.19 -37.84 7.07
C LEU A 496 -23.43 -36.42 7.60
N ASP A 497 -23.99 -36.30 8.81
CA ASP A 497 -24.16 -34.99 9.47
C ASP A 497 -22.80 -34.31 9.72
N PHE A 498 -21.76 -35.08 10.09
CA PHE A 498 -20.41 -34.53 10.28
C PHE A 498 -19.78 -34.01 8.98
N TYR A 499 -19.96 -34.71 7.87
CA TYR A 499 -19.45 -34.27 6.57
C TYR A 499 -20.27 -33.13 5.95
N SER A 500 -21.46 -32.84 6.49
CA SER A 500 -22.33 -31.74 6.03
C SER A 500 -21.92 -30.35 6.56
N VAL A 501 -20.85 -30.26 7.35
CA VAL A 501 -20.33 -28.99 7.86
C VAL A 501 -19.97 -28.05 6.71
N SER A 502 -20.47 -26.81 6.78
CA SER A 502 -20.19 -25.78 5.79
C SER A 502 -18.69 -25.52 5.69
N TYR A 503 -18.21 -25.35 4.46
CA TYR A 503 -16.81 -25.07 4.14
C TYR A 503 -16.29 -23.81 4.85
N MET A 504 -17.17 -22.88 5.24
CA MET A 504 -16.80 -21.69 6.02
C MET A 504 -16.20 -22.05 7.38
N TRP A 505 -16.54 -23.21 7.96
CA TRP A 505 -16.03 -23.66 9.25
C TRP A 505 -14.72 -24.43 9.16
N TYR A 506 -14.24 -24.78 7.96
CA TYR A 506 -13.01 -25.57 7.80
C TYR A 506 -11.80 -24.84 8.39
N THR A 507 -11.64 -23.55 8.10
CA THR A 507 -10.51 -22.75 8.61
C THR A 507 -10.53 -22.61 10.15
N PRO A 508 -11.64 -22.21 10.80
CA PRO A 508 -11.74 -22.21 12.26
C PRO A 508 -11.45 -23.58 12.90
N ILE A 509 -12.02 -24.67 12.35
CA ILE A 509 -11.78 -26.04 12.85
C ILE A 509 -10.31 -26.40 12.73
N ALA A 510 -9.66 -26.07 11.61
CA ALA A 510 -8.25 -26.33 11.39
C ALA A 510 -7.36 -25.61 12.41
N VAL A 511 -7.63 -24.32 12.67
CA VAL A 511 -6.90 -23.53 13.67
C VAL A 511 -7.10 -24.10 15.06
N GLY A 512 -8.34 -24.41 15.44
CA GLY A 512 -8.68 -25.03 16.72
C GLY A 512 -7.95 -26.36 16.91
N ALA A 513 -7.91 -27.21 15.89
CA ALA A 513 -7.20 -28.49 15.92
C ALA A 513 -5.69 -28.32 16.14
N VAL A 514 -5.05 -27.37 15.45
CA VAL A 514 -3.61 -27.10 15.66
C VAL A 514 -3.36 -26.61 17.08
N ILE A 515 -4.18 -25.68 17.59
CA ILE A 515 -3.99 -25.11 18.93
C ILE A 515 -4.20 -26.19 20.00
N ILE A 516 -5.31 -26.93 19.94
CA ILE A 516 -5.65 -27.94 20.95
C ILE A 516 -4.59 -29.05 20.97
N VAL A 517 -4.32 -29.68 19.82
CA VAL A 517 -3.34 -30.77 19.74
C VAL A 517 -1.94 -30.26 20.03
N GLY A 518 -1.58 -29.09 19.50
CA GLY A 518 -0.26 -28.50 19.68
C GLY A 518 0.04 -28.14 21.14
N LEU A 519 -0.94 -27.61 21.88
CA LEU A 519 -0.78 -27.35 23.31
C LEU A 519 -0.69 -28.63 24.12
N ILE A 520 -1.60 -29.60 23.90
CA ILE A 520 -1.57 -30.90 24.59
C ILE A 520 -0.21 -31.56 24.43
N VAL A 521 0.28 -31.66 23.18
CA VAL A 521 1.59 -32.25 22.89
C VAL A 521 2.71 -31.43 23.53
N SER A 522 2.64 -30.10 23.53
CA SER A 522 3.67 -29.27 24.16
C SER A 522 3.75 -29.51 25.67
N TYR A 523 2.60 -29.62 26.35
CA TYR A 523 2.55 -29.96 27.78
C TYR A 523 3.09 -31.37 28.06
N LEU A 524 2.82 -32.34 27.18
CA LEU A 524 3.34 -33.71 27.32
C LEU A 524 4.83 -33.84 26.99
N THR A 525 5.38 -32.95 26.17
CA THR A 525 6.76 -33.01 25.66
C THR A 525 7.64 -31.89 26.20
N HIS A 526 7.36 -31.45 27.43
CA HIS A 526 7.95 -30.31 28.13
C HIS A 526 7.60 -28.95 27.50
N PRO A 527 6.71 -28.16 28.13
CA PRO A 527 6.33 -26.85 27.61
C PRO A 527 7.49 -25.87 27.77
N LEU A 528 7.61 -24.93 26.82
CA LEU A 528 8.58 -23.84 26.92
C LEU A 528 8.21 -22.91 28.07
N LYS A 529 9.20 -22.45 28.82
CA LYS A 529 8.99 -21.43 29.85
C LYS A 529 8.90 -20.04 29.19
N PRO A 530 8.14 -19.08 29.77
CA PRO A 530 8.03 -17.73 29.22
C PRO A 530 9.37 -17.05 28.95
N ASN A 531 10.38 -17.29 29.81
CA ASN A 531 11.71 -16.68 29.70
C ASN A 531 12.60 -17.34 28.62
N GLU A 532 12.19 -18.48 28.06
CA GLU A 532 12.93 -19.21 27.01
C GLU A 532 12.53 -18.75 25.60
N VAL A 533 11.48 -17.93 25.48
CA VAL A 533 10.92 -17.48 24.20
C VAL A 533 11.17 -15.99 24.02
N ASP A 534 11.83 -15.62 22.92
CA ASP A 534 12.06 -14.22 22.55
C ASP A 534 10.70 -13.50 22.30
N PRO A 535 10.37 -12.43 23.05
CA PRO A 535 9.14 -11.66 22.90
C PRO A 535 8.92 -11.11 21.49
N LYS A 536 9.98 -10.98 20.68
CA LYS A 536 9.91 -10.58 19.27
C LYS A 536 8.98 -11.50 18.46
N TYR A 537 8.98 -12.80 18.77
CA TYR A 537 8.19 -13.82 18.06
C TYR A 537 6.78 -14.03 18.61
N LEU A 538 6.40 -13.28 19.65
CA LEU A 538 5.11 -13.37 20.30
C LEU A 538 4.28 -12.09 20.09
N ILE A 539 2.97 -12.22 20.29
CA ILE A 539 2.01 -11.13 20.23
C ILE A 539 1.26 -11.10 21.56
N SER A 540 1.44 -10.01 22.30
CA SER A 540 0.65 -9.71 23.49
C SER A 540 -0.73 -9.18 23.08
N ILE A 541 -1.77 -10.01 23.22
CA ILE A 541 -3.16 -9.64 22.90
C ILE A 541 -3.58 -8.43 23.76
N GLY A 542 -3.20 -8.42 25.05
CA GLY A 542 -3.55 -7.33 25.96
C GLY A 542 -2.94 -5.98 25.57
N ASP A 543 -1.74 -5.97 25.00
CA ASP A 543 -1.06 -4.74 24.58
C ASP A 543 -1.52 -4.27 23.19
N VAL A 544 -1.92 -5.17 22.30
CA VAL A 544 -2.30 -4.85 20.92
C VAL A 544 -3.80 -4.56 20.77
N CYS A 545 -4.67 -5.36 21.39
CA CYS A 545 -6.12 -5.28 21.17
C CYS A 545 -6.87 -4.43 22.20
N CYS A 546 -6.23 -4.06 23.32
CA CYS A 546 -6.94 -3.48 24.46
C CYS A 546 -6.13 -2.42 25.22
N CYS A 547 -5.82 -1.30 24.56
CA CYS A 547 -5.27 -0.10 25.22
C CYS A 547 -6.17 0.44 26.35
N CYS A 548 -7.46 0.06 26.37
CA CYS A 548 -8.47 0.45 27.37
C CYS A 548 -8.62 -0.54 28.54
N LEU A 549 -7.97 -1.71 28.53
CA LEU A 549 -8.07 -2.67 29.63
C LEU A 549 -7.14 -2.30 30.80
N PRO A 550 -7.61 -2.44 32.05
CA PRO A 550 -6.77 -2.28 33.25
C PRO A 550 -5.48 -3.11 33.18
N GLN A 551 -4.38 -2.55 33.68
CA GLN A 551 -3.05 -3.20 33.68
C GLN A 551 -3.01 -4.65 34.23
N PRO A 552 -3.76 -5.03 35.28
CA PRO A 552 -3.77 -6.42 35.78
C PRO A 552 -4.27 -7.42 34.74
N ILE A 553 -5.30 -7.03 33.96
CA ILE A 553 -5.88 -7.87 32.92
C ILE A 553 -4.92 -7.97 31.74
N ARG A 554 -4.27 -6.86 31.36
CA ARG A 554 -3.24 -6.86 30.32
C ARG A 554 -2.06 -7.77 30.67
N LYS A 555 -1.58 -7.72 31.93
CA LYS A 555 -0.51 -8.60 32.42
C LYS A 555 -0.90 -10.08 32.43
N TRP A 556 -2.17 -10.38 32.70
CA TRP A 556 -2.68 -11.76 32.61
C TRP A 556 -2.56 -12.34 31.20
N PHE A 557 -2.91 -11.55 30.17
CA PHE A 557 -2.77 -11.95 28.76
C PHE A 557 -1.32 -12.02 28.24
N ARG A 558 -0.32 -11.63 29.03
CA ARG A 558 1.10 -11.79 28.67
C ARG A 558 1.64 -13.19 28.96
N PHE A 559 0.87 -14.06 29.63
CA PHE A 559 1.30 -15.42 30.01
C PHE A 559 2.66 -15.47 30.73
N GLY A 560 2.99 -14.44 31.51
CA GLY A 560 4.26 -14.33 32.25
C GLY A 560 5.48 -13.99 31.39
N VAL A 561 5.31 -13.64 30.11
CA VAL A 561 6.38 -13.13 29.25
C VAL A 561 6.62 -11.66 29.56
N ASP A 562 7.89 -11.28 29.74
CA ASP A 562 8.26 -9.88 29.89
C ASP A 562 8.33 -9.20 28.52
N TYR A 563 7.43 -8.25 28.29
CA TYR A 563 7.40 -7.43 27.09
C TYR A 563 7.97 -6.03 27.34
N ASP A 564 8.09 -5.61 28.60
CA ASP A 564 8.41 -4.23 28.94
C ASP A 564 9.89 -3.97 28.59
N ASP A 565 10.79 -4.87 28.99
CA ASP A 565 12.21 -4.84 28.59
C ASP A 565 12.39 -4.87 27.07
N TYR A 566 11.62 -5.73 26.39
CA TYR A 566 11.69 -5.84 24.93
C TYR A 566 11.20 -4.57 24.22
N TYR A 567 10.13 -3.94 24.68
CA TYR A 567 9.66 -2.68 24.08
C TYR A 567 10.65 -1.53 24.35
N GLU A 568 11.24 -1.47 25.54
CA GLU A 568 12.31 -0.51 25.85
C GLU A 568 13.54 -0.72 24.97
N ASP A 569 14.02 -1.96 24.84
CA ASP A 569 15.14 -2.32 23.98
C ASP A 569 14.83 -2.08 22.50
N LYS A 570 13.59 -2.31 22.07
CA LYS A 570 13.16 -2.01 20.71
C LYS A 570 13.10 -0.52 20.45
N GLU A 571 12.56 0.29 21.37
CA GLU A 571 12.60 1.75 21.23
C GLU A 571 14.03 2.29 21.26
N LYS A 572 14.91 1.66 22.03
CA LYS A 572 16.34 1.98 22.07
C LYS A 572 17.03 1.56 20.78
N ASN A 573 16.73 0.39 20.23
CA ASN A 573 17.28 -0.09 18.97
C ASN A 573 16.72 0.68 17.77
N ASP A 574 15.45 1.08 17.77
CA ASP A 574 14.87 1.95 16.73
C ASP A 574 15.52 3.34 16.79
N ARG A 575 15.76 3.89 18.00
CA ARG A 575 16.58 5.10 18.18
C ARG A 575 18.00 4.89 17.67
N ASN A 576 18.64 3.79 18.03
CA ASN A 576 20.00 3.44 17.59
C ASN A 576 20.08 3.19 16.08
N ASP A 577 19.07 2.61 15.43
CA ASP A 577 19.00 2.38 13.98
C ASP A 577 18.76 3.68 13.22
N ILE A 578 17.98 4.59 13.79
CA ILE A 578 17.84 5.97 13.29
C ILE A 578 19.20 6.68 13.41
N GLU A 579 19.91 6.51 14.53
CA GLU A 579 21.28 7.01 14.73
C GLU A 579 22.33 6.28 13.87
N MET A 580 22.15 4.99 13.57
CA MET A 580 23.08 4.20 12.77
C MET A 580 22.89 4.52 11.30
N LYS A 581 21.64 4.74 10.83
CA LYS A 581 21.35 5.24 9.47
C LYS A 581 21.78 6.69 9.28
N SER A 582 21.78 7.51 10.35
CA SER A 582 22.40 8.83 10.30
C SER A 582 23.94 8.74 10.33
N ARG A 583 24.54 7.73 10.99
CA ARG A 583 25.98 7.41 10.95
C ARG A 583 26.45 6.75 9.64
N GLU A 584 25.66 5.89 8.99
CA GLU A 584 25.98 5.31 7.67
C GLU A 584 25.96 6.39 6.59
N LYS A 585 25.03 7.36 6.69
CA LYS A 585 25.06 8.60 5.89
C LYS A 585 26.32 9.44 6.14
N LYS A 586 26.90 9.42 7.35
CA LYS A 586 28.20 10.05 7.69
C LYS A 586 29.43 9.21 7.30
N SER A 587 29.34 7.87 7.27
CA SER A 587 30.50 6.99 6.97
C SER A 587 30.79 6.86 5.47
N ASN A 588 29.80 7.14 4.61
CA ASN A 588 30.02 7.28 3.17
C ASN A 588 30.79 8.57 2.80
N THR A 589 31.24 9.37 3.78
CA THR A 589 32.09 10.55 3.57
C THR A 589 33.44 10.57 4.29
N SER A 590 33.89 9.55 5.06
CA SER A 590 35.32 9.46 5.48
C SER A 590 35.73 8.19 6.26
N GLY A 591 37.02 7.84 6.16
CA GLY A 591 37.70 6.68 6.78
C GLY A 591 37.92 6.72 8.31
N PRO A 592 38.70 5.77 8.89
CA PRO A 592 38.45 5.26 10.24
C PRO A 592 39.19 6.05 11.34
N ASN A 593 38.47 6.42 12.40
CA ASN A 593 39.02 6.52 13.75
C ASN A 593 37.93 6.21 14.78
N ARG A 594 38.14 5.14 15.55
CA ARG A 594 37.33 4.78 16.74
C ARG A 594 37.97 5.44 17.96
N ILE A 595 37.19 6.18 18.76
CA ILE A 595 37.53 6.52 20.14
C ILE A 595 36.31 6.26 21.03
N SER A 596 36.58 5.66 22.19
CA SER A 596 35.70 5.14 23.25
C SER A 596 34.94 6.23 24.03
N PRO A 597 33.87 5.90 24.79
CA PRO A 597 33.07 6.89 25.52
C PRO A 597 33.64 7.21 26.91
N ALA A 598 33.62 8.50 27.30
CA ALA A 598 33.81 9.00 28.66
C ALA A 598 33.14 10.40 28.80
N PRO A 599 33.01 10.97 30.01
CA PRO A 599 31.98 10.73 31.03
C PRO A 599 31.02 11.93 31.20
N SER A 600 29.92 11.72 31.92
CA SER A 600 28.88 12.72 32.22
C SER A 600 29.37 13.89 33.09
N MET A 601 29.05 15.14 32.69
CA MET A 601 29.22 16.36 33.50
C MET A 601 27.91 16.76 34.23
N PRO A 602 28.00 17.52 35.35
CA PRO A 602 26.93 17.62 36.34
C PRO A 602 25.94 18.77 36.10
N HIS A 603 24.72 18.53 36.59
CA HIS A 603 23.59 19.47 36.69
C HIS A 603 23.83 20.54 37.77
N ASN A 604 23.96 21.82 37.41
CA ASN A 604 23.35 22.99 38.10
C ASN A 604 23.95 24.31 37.61
N TYR A 605 23.27 25.02 36.69
CA TYR A 605 23.37 26.49 36.53
C TYR A 605 22.15 26.98 35.73
N ASP A 606 20.97 27.00 36.36
CA ASP A 606 19.75 27.55 35.73
C ASP A 606 19.78 29.08 35.75
N ASN A 607 20.15 29.70 34.63
CA ASN A 607 20.02 31.13 34.42
C ASN A 607 18.57 31.47 34.03
N GLN A 608 17.87 32.21 34.90
CA GLN A 608 16.46 32.56 34.75
C GLN A 608 16.19 34.00 34.27
N THR A 609 17.22 34.75 33.84
CA THR A 609 17.04 36.17 33.46
C THR A 609 17.55 36.49 32.06
N LEU A 610 18.40 35.66 31.46
CA LEU A 610 18.97 35.91 30.15
C LEU A 610 17.92 35.77 29.04
N THR A 611 17.72 36.83 28.25
CA THR A 611 16.79 36.87 27.12
C THR A 611 17.48 36.85 25.76
N THR A 612 18.71 37.36 25.68
CA THR A 612 19.53 37.33 24.46
C THR A 612 20.88 36.71 24.75
N LEU A 613 21.29 35.77 23.91
CA LEU A 613 22.58 35.10 23.97
C LEU A 613 23.25 35.28 22.61
N ASP A 614 24.31 36.06 22.61
CA ASP A 614 25.11 36.33 21.42
C ASP A 614 26.44 35.58 21.51
N LEU A 615 26.65 34.67 20.55
CA LEU A 615 27.80 33.80 20.43
C LEU A 615 28.35 33.82 18.99
N HIS A 616 28.22 34.95 18.30
CA HIS A 616 28.74 35.09 16.95
C HIS A 616 30.27 35.00 16.93
N ARG A 617 30.84 34.30 15.94
CA ARG A 617 32.30 34.16 15.76
C ARG A 617 33.05 33.58 16.98
N ASP A 618 32.37 32.80 17.82
CA ASP A 618 32.96 32.16 19.01
C ASP A 618 33.54 30.77 18.73
N ASN A 619 33.70 30.40 17.45
CA ASN A 619 34.26 29.12 17.02
C ASN A 619 33.49 27.90 17.58
N ILE A 620 32.17 28.01 17.67
CA ILE A 620 31.27 26.95 18.13
C ILE A 620 31.17 25.88 17.03
N GLY A 621 31.58 24.66 17.35
CA GLY A 621 31.38 23.49 16.50
C GLY A 621 30.16 22.67 16.91
N ASP A 622 30.01 21.50 16.29
CA ASP A 622 28.92 20.57 16.58
C ASP A 622 28.87 20.11 18.04
N ALA A 623 30.04 19.91 18.67
CA ALA A 623 30.14 19.46 20.05
C ALA A 623 29.70 20.57 21.02
N GLU A 624 30.15 21.79 20.79
CA GLU A 624 29.76 22.96 21.58
C GLU A 624 28.27 23.27 21.40
N ALA A 625 27.73 23.14 20.18
CA ALA A 625 26.31 23.27 19.90
C ALA A 625 25.46 22.19 20.65
N GLN A 626 25.98 20.98 20.83
CA GLN A 626 25.33 19.96 21.65
C GLN A 626 25.24 20.38 23.12
N TYR A 627 26.33 20.89 23.71
CA TYR A 627 26.33 21.35 25.10
C TYR A 627 25.40 22.56 25.27
N LEU A 628 25.44 23.50 24.33
CA LEU A 628 24.54 24.65 24.30
C LEU A 628 23.08 24.19 24.25
N ALA A 629 22.75 23.27 23.34
CA ALA A 629 21.39 22.73 23.21
C ALA A 629 20.90 22.05 24.48
N ALA A 630 21.76 21.29 25.17
CA ALA A 630 21.41 20.66 26.44
C ALA A 630 21.01 21.69 27.51
N GLY A 631 21.72 22.83 27.59
CA GLY A 631 21.36 23.93 28.48
C GLY A 631 20.08 24.66 28.05
N LEU A 632 19.88 24.85 26.74
CA LEU A 632 18.73 25.58 26.21
C LEU A 632 17.40 24.82 26.31
N ARG A 633 17.41 23.49 26.38
CA ARG A 633 16.18 22.67 26.51
C ARG A 633 15.30 23.03 27.70
N GLN A 634 15.92 23.43 28.81
CA GLN A 634 15.22 23.79 30.05
C GLN A 634 15.07 25.31 30.21
N ASN A 635 15.73 26.10 29.35
CA ASN A 635 15.67 27.55 29.40
C ASN A 635 14.31 28.05 28.90
N ARG A 636 13.66 28.89 29.72
CA ARG A 636 12.33 29.47 29.44
C ARG A 636 12.36 30.98 29.20
N THR A 637 13.54 31.61 29.24
CA THR A 637 13.67 33.07 29.16
C THR A 637 14.38 33.54 27.90
N LEU A 638 15.20 32.70 27.28
CA LEU A 638 15.96 33.08 26.10
C LEU A 638 15.06 33.19 24.87
N THR A 639 14.96 34.40 24.34
CA THR A 639 14.17 34.75 23.15
C THR A 639 15.02 34.85 21.89
N THR A 640 16.28 35.24 22.02
CA THR A 640 17.18 35.48 20.88
C THR A 640 18.49 34.73 21.06
N LEU A 641 18.87 33.93 20.05
CA LEU A 641 20.12 33.20 20.00
C LEU A 641 20.88 33.54 18.72
N ASN A 642 22.05 34.18 18.85
CA ASN A 642 22.92 34.48 17.72
C ASN A 642 24.12 33.52 17.69
N LEU A 643 24.19 32.69 16.65
CA LEU A 643 25.26 31.72 16.38
C LEU A 643 25.90 31.97 15.00
N TYR A 644 25.79 33.19 14.49
CA TYR A 644 26.33 33.58 13.19
C TYR A 644 27.86 33.38 13.10
N ASN A 645 28.32 32.92 11.94
CA ASN A 645 29.73 32.73 11.60
C ASN A 645 30.48 31.85 12.61
N ASN A 646 30.01 30.62 12.74
CA ASN A 646 30.62 29.58 13.56
C ASN A 646 30.96 28.36 12.68
N SER A 647 31.32 27.23 13.30
CA SER A 647 31.62 25.98 12.60
C SER A 647 30.55 24.91 12.87
N ILE A 648 29.30 25.32 13.06
CA ILE A 648 28.16 24.41 13.31
C ILE A 648 27.85 23.66 12.01
N GLY A 649 27.99 22.35 12.04
CA GLY A 649 27.63 21.44 10.96
C GLY A 649 26.21 20.88 11.10
N ASP A 650 25.90 19.88 10.28
CA ASP A 650 24.61 19.18 10.30
C ASP A 650 24.26 18.59 11.68
N VAL A 651 25.26 18.21 12.48
CA VAL A 651 25.07 17.57 13.79
C VAL A 651 24.69 18.58 14.85
N GLY A 652 25.39 19.71 14.90
CA GLY A 652 25.03 20.81 15.79
C GLY A 652 23.65 21.36 15.45
N ALA A 653 23.31 21.46 14.16
CA ALA A 653 21.96 21.81 13.72
C ALA A 653 20.90 20.78 14.13
N GLN A 654 21.22 19.49 14.17
CA GLN A 654 20.32 18.47 14.72
C GLN A 654 20.00 18.74 16.20
N HIS A 655 21.00 19.12 16.99
CA HIS A 655 20.80 19.45 18.40
C HIS A 655 19.99 20.74 18.58
N LEU A 656 20.27 21.77 17.77
CA LEU A 656 19.50 23.01 17.77
C LEU A 656 18.06 22.82 17.28
N ALA A 657 17.83 21.92 16.33
CA ALA A 657 16.48 21.57 15.87
C ALA A 657 15.63 20.97 17.00
N ASP A 658 16.24 20.16 17.87
CA ASP A 658 15.56 19.63 19.05
C ASP A 658 15.25 20.72 20.09
N VAL A 659 16.11 21.74 20.22
CA VAL A 659 15.80 22.95 21.00
C VAL A 659 14.63 23.70 20.37
N ILE A 660 14.63 23.93 19.06
CA ILE A 660 13.53 24.58 18.33
C ILE A 660 12.22 23.83 18.56
N GLN A 661 12.23 22.50 18.50
CA GLN A 661 11.02 21.68 18.68
C GLN A 661 10.36 21.87 20.06
N HIS A 662 11.14 22.09 21.13
CA HIS A 662 10.65 22.09 22.51
C HIS A 662 10.67 23.46 23.19
N SER A 663 11.37 24.43 22.61
CA SER A 663 11.42 25.78 23.16
C SER A 663 10.06 26.46 23.05
N THR A 664 9.68 27.12 24.14
CA THR A 664 8.45 27.91 24.26
C THR A 664 8.74 29.41 24.35
N ALA A 665 10.01 29.81 24.32
CA ALA A 665 10.45 31.19 24.52
C ALA A 665 11.25 31.74 23.33
N LEU A 666 11.96 30.87 22.60
CA LEU A 666 12.87 31.29 21.54
C LEU A 666 12.07 31.76 20.32
N THR A 667 12.30 33.02 19.93
CA THR A 667 11.63 33.70 18.82
C THR A 667 12.57 34.02 17.66
N SER A 668 13.88 34.14 17.91
CA SER A 668 14.87 34.45 16.87
C SER A 668 16.13 33.60 17.01
N ILE A 669 16.56 32.99 15.91
CA ILE A 669 17.82 32.24 15.81
C ILE A 669 18.58 32.70 14.57
N ASP A 670 19.84 33.10 14.76
CA ASP A 670 20.78 33.33 13.66
C ASP A 670 21.79 32.19 13.58
N LEU A 671 21.79 31.47 12.46
CA LEU A 671 22.70 30.38 12.12
C LEU A 671 23.45 30.65 10.81
N GLY A 672 23.50 31.90 10.34
CA GLY A 672 24.19 32.25 9.09
C GLY A 672 25.70 31.98 9.14
N CYS A 673 26.33 31.79 7.98
CA CYS A 673 27.76 31.50 7.82
C CYS A 673 28.22 30.30 8.67
N ASN A 674 27.52 29.17 8.57
CA ASN A 674 27.87 27.91 9.23
C ASN A 674 28.04 26.79 8.18
N LYS A 675 28.01 25.53 8.60
CA LYS A 675 28.22 24.34 7.74
C LYS A 675 27.02 23.38 7.80
N ILE A 676 25.81 23.92 7.98
CA ILE A 676 24.54 23.21 8.16
C ILE A 676 23.99 22.75 6.81
N GLY A 677 24.70 21.93 6.05
CA GLY A 677 24.23 21.50 4.73
C GLY A 677 22.81 20.87 4.71
N HIS A 678 22.42 20.30 3.56
CA HIS A 678 21.07 19.75 3.38
C HIS A 678 20.54 18.80 4.49
N VAL A 679 21.41 18.08 5.22
CA VAL A 679 21.00 17.20 6.33
C VAL A 679 20.63 18.01 7.57
N GLY A 680 21.42 19.02 7.92
CA GLY A 680 21.11 19.93 9.01
C GLY A 680 19.85 20.74 8.73
N ALA A 681 19.68 21.23 7.49
CA ALA A 681 18.44 21.88 7.05
C ALA A 681 17.20 20.98 7.22
N LYS A 682 17.33 19.67 6.96
CA LYS A 682 16.26 18.70 7.23
C LYS A 682 15.89 18.65 8.72
N HIS A 683 16.88 18.59 9.59
CA HIS A 683 16.62 18.56 11.03
C HIS A 683 15.92 19.83 11.50
N LEU A 684 16.40 20.99 11.06
CA LEU A 684 15.76 22.28 11.36
C LEU A 684 14.31 22.32 10.85
N ALA A 685 14.05 21.82 9.64
CA ALA A 685 12.68 21.70 9.11
C ALA A 685 11.79 20.79 9.98
N ASP A 686 12.30 19.66 10.44
CA ASP A 686 11.56 18.76 11.34
C ASP A 686 11.25 19.43 12.69
N GLY A 687 12.17 20.25 13.22
CA GLY A 687 11.95 21.08 14.42
C GLY A 687 10.87 22.16 14.19
N LEU A 688 10.92 22.85 13.05
CA LEU A 688 9.95 23.88 12.67
C LEU A 688 8.51 23.36 12.56
N ARG A 689 8.31 22.10 12.13
CA ARG A 689 6.96 21.52 11.99
C ARG A 689 6.12 21.51 13.27
N ARG A 690 6.78 21.52 14.43
CA ARG A 690 6.12 21.47 15.75
C ARG A 690 6.33 22.72 16.58
N ASN A 691 7.29 23.56 16.20
CA ASN A 691 7.54 24.80 16.89
C ASN A 691 6.42 25.82 16.62
N THR A 692 6.02 26.54 17.66
CA THR A 692 4.94 27.53 17.63
C THR A 692 5.38 28.90 18.15
N THR A 693 6.69 29.18 18.21
CA THR A 693 7.23 30.39 18.84
C THR A 693 8.28 31.10 17.99
N LEU A 694 9.00 30.37 17.14
CA LEU A 694 10.07 30.91 16.33
C LEU A 694 9.47 31.75 15.20
N ILE A 695 9.95 32.99 15.12
CA ILE A 695 9.52 34.04 14.20
C ILE A 695 10.61 34.24 13.13
N THR A 696 11.88 34.26 13.55
CA THR A 696 13.02 34.52 12.67
C THR A 696 14.01 33.36 12.70
N LEU A 697 14.37 32.87 11.51
CA LEU A 697 15.44 31.90 11.32
C LEU A 697 16.35 32.34 10.17
N ASN A 698 17.60 32.69 10.48
CA ASN A 698 18.62 32.97 9.48
C ASN A 698 19.50 31.75 9.24
N LEU A 699 19.59 31.29 8.00
CA LEU A 699 20.42 30.17 7.55
C LEU A 699 21.29 30.54 6.34
N GLU A 700 21.56 31.83 6.12
CA GLU A 700 22.40 32.30 5.03
C GLU A 700 23.78 31.62 5.03
N ASP A 701 24.34 31.36 3.84
CA ASP A 701 25.72 30.86 3.68
C ASP A 701 26.00 29.57 4.49
N ASN A 702 25.22 28.52 4.23
CA ASN A 702 25.33 27.21 4.90
C ASN A 702 25.50 26.03 3.94
N GLY A 703 25.48 26.26 2.63
CA GLY A 703 25.55 25.19 1.62
C GLY A 703 24.36 24.23 1.66
N ILE A 704 23.15 24.76 1.92
CA ILE A 704 21.91 23.96 2.06
C ILE A 704 21.56 23.19 0.78
N GLY A 705 21.72 23.81 -0.39
CA GLY A 705 21.44 23.21 -1.70
C GLY A 705 19.97 22.90 -1.98
N GLU A 706 19.69 22.35 -3.16
CA GLU A 706 18.34 22.00 -3.63
C GLU A 706 17.58 21.06 -2.68
N ILE A 707 18.25 20.03 -2.15
CA ILE A 707 17.64 19.02 -1.27
C ILE A 707 17.30 19.63 0.10
N GLY A 708 18.16 20.50 0.62
CA GLY A 708 17.89 21.19 1.88
C GLY A 708 16.74 22.17 1.74
N ALA A 709 16.63 22.87 0.60
CA ALA A 709 15.51 23.73 0.25
C ALA A 709 14.18 22.94 0.20
N GLN A 710 14.20 21.72 -0.35
CA GLN A 710 13.05 20.81 -0.33
C GLN A 710 12.57 20.53 1.10
N HIS A 711 13.51 20.19 1.99
CA HIS A 711 13.13 19.88 3.37
C HIS A 711 12.59 21.10 4.11
N LEU A 712 13.19 22.27 3.93
CA LEU A 712 12.68 23.50 4.51
C LEU A 712 11.29 23.86 3.98
N ALA A 713 11.04 23.70 2.68
CA ALA A 713 9.71 23.87 2.10
C ALA A 713 8.67 22.92 2.73
N ASP A 714 9.00 21.64 2.89
CA ASP A 714 8.14 20.65 3.55
C ASP A 714 7.92 20.96 5.04
N GLY A 715 8.83 21.68 5.69
CA GLY A 715 8.69 22.18 7.05
C GLY A 715 7.75 23.39 7.12
N LEU A 716 7.93 24.34 6.21
CA LEU A 716 7.13 25.55 6.09
C LEU A 716 5.66 25.26 5.81
N GLN A 717 5.32 24.22 5.05
CA GLN A 717 3.91 23.85 4.79
C GLN A 717 3.08 23.59 6.07
N HIS A 718 3.73 23.33 7.20
CA HIS A 718 3.06 23.04 8.47
C HIS A 718 3.34 24.07 9.56
N ASN A 719 4.39 24.86 9.41
CA ASN A 719 4.74 25.90 10.37
C ASN A 719 3.87 27.15 10.14
N THR A 720 3.28 27.67 11.22
CA THR A 720 2.37 28.82 11.16
C THR A 720 2.91 30.06 11.89
N THR A 721 4.18 30.07 12.30
CA THR A 721 4.74 31.13 13.17
C THR A 721 5.99 31.79 12.62
N LEU A 722 6.76 31.09 11.79
CA LEU A 722 7.97 31.63 11.18
C LEU A 722 7.58 32.64 10.11
N THR A 723 7.95 33.90 10.34
CA THR A 723 7.64 35.02 9.45
C THR A 723 8.85 35.45 8.62
N ILE A 724 10.08 35.25 9.12
CA ILE A 724 11.32 35.63 8.46
C ILE A 724 12.23 34.42 8.28
N LEU A 725 12.58 34.11 7.03
CA LEU A 725 13.51 33.04 6.69
C LEU A 725 14.65 33.56 5.78
N GLY A 726 15.88 33.43 6.26
CA GLY A 726 17.10 33.75 5.51
C GLY A 726 17.71 32.51 4.87
N LEU A 727 17.81 32.49 3.54
CA LEU A 727 18.40 31.38 2.76
C LEU A 727 19.38 31.86 1.68
N GLY A 728 19.83 33.11 1.71
CA GLY A 728 20.83 33.60 0.75
C GLY A 728 22.14 32.80 0.79
N LYS A 729 22.91 32.80 -0.30
CA LYS A 729 24.22 32.11 -0.40
C LYS A 729 24.17 30.59 -0.16
N ASN A 730 23.07 29.94 -0.52
CA ASN A 730 22.89 28.51 -0.23
C ASN A 730 22.84 27.58 -1.45
N GLN A 731 23.18 28.06 -2.64
CA GLN A 731 23.18 27.24 -3.87
C GLN A 731 21.84 26.52 -4.08
N ILE A 732 20.73 27.23 -3.83
CA ILE A 732 19.36 26.69 -3.85
C ILE A 732 19.00 26.20 -5.25
N LYS A 733 19.44 26.91 -6.29
CA LYS A 733 19.25 26.58 -7.71
C LYS A 733 17.78 26.52 -8.13
N GLU A 734 17.55 26.31 -9.43
CA GLU A 734 16.21 26.27 -10.03
C GLU A 734 15.30 25.22 -9.37
N VAL A 735 15.83 24.03 -9.08
CA VAL A 735 15.06 22.93 -8.47
C VAL A 735 14.70 23.23 -7.00
N GLY A 736 15.63 23.81 -6.23
CA GLY A 736 15.33 24.24 -4.87
C GLY A 736 14.31 25.38 -4.83
N ALA A 737 14.40 26.32 -5.77
CA ALA A 737 13.43 27.40 -5.93
C ALA A 737 12.02 26.87 -6.20
N LYS A 738 11.90 25.81 -7.02
CA LYS A 738 10.63 25.10 -7.23
C LYS A 738 10.05 24.55 -5.93
N TYR A 739 10.87 23.90 -5.11
CA TYR A 739 10.38 23.35 -3.85
C TYR A 739 9.94 24.45 -2.88
N LEU A 740 10.72 25.53 -2.76
CA LEU A 740 10.33 26.69 -1.95
C LEU A 740 9.03 27.30 -2.46
N ALA A 741 8.85 27.44 -3.78
CA ALA A 741 7.60 27.89 -4.39
C ALA A 741 6.40 27.00 -3.99
N ASP A 742 6.55 25.68 -4.05
CA ASP A 742 5.51 24.73 -3.63
C ASP A 742 5.19 24.84 -2.11
N GLY A 743 6.19 25.12 -1.29
CA GLY A 743 6.00 25.44 0.14
C GLY A 743 5.24 26.74 0.36
N LEU A 744 5.63 27.81 -0.33
CA LEU A 744 5.02 29.14 -0.25
C LEU A 744 3.55 29.17 -0.68
N ARG A 745 3.13 28.31 -1.61
CA ARG A 745 1.72 28.20 -2.03
C ARG A 745 0.78 27.83 -0.88
N HIS A 746 1.28 27.14 0.14
CA HIS A 746 0.49 26.61 1.24
C HIS A 746 0.81 27.30 2.58
N ASN A 747 1.97 27.94 2.70
CA ASN A 747 2.36 28.63 3.91
C ASN A 747 1.66 30.00 4.00
N LEU A 748 0.99 30.25 5.13
CA LEU A 748 0.24 31.48 5.41
C LEU A 748 0.86 32.29 6.57
N ALA A 749 2.15 32.12 6.83
CA ALA A 749 2.85 32.79 7.95
C ALA A 749 4.07 33.59 7.48
N LEU A 750 4.80 33.09 6.49
CA LEU A 750 6.04 33.70 6.02
C LEU A 750 5.75 35.02 5.31
N SER A 751 6.34 36.11 5.82
CA SER A 751 6.25 37.46 5.28
C SER A 751 7.53 37.91 4.59
N THR A 752 8.68 37.37 5.00
CA THR A 752 9.99 37.77 4.49
C THR A 752 10.83 36.55 4.12
N LEU A 753 11.29 36.51 2.88
CA LEU A 753 12.17 35.46 2.37
C LEU A 753 13.40 36.06 1.67
N TYR A 754 14.59 35.72 2.17
CA TYR A 754 15.86 36.11 1.56
C TYR A 754 16.45 34.93 0.77
N LEU A 755 16.69 35.12 -0.52
CA LEU A 755 17.25 34.13 -1.44
C LEU A 755 18.37 34.71 -2.31
N PHE A 756 19.02 35.81 -1.89
CA PHE A 756 20.10 36.41 -2.68
C PHE A 756 21.27 35.43 -2.91
N GLU A 757 21.98 35.56 -4.02
CA GLU A 757 23.18 34.76 -4.34
C GLU A 757 22.96 33.24 -4.18
N SER A 758 21.84 32.73 -4.68
CA SER A 758 21.42 31.33 -4.52
C SER A 758 21.27 30.58 -5.83
N GLU A 759 21.79 31.13 -6.93
CA GLU A 759 21.77 30.55 -8.28
C GLU A 759 20.35 30.22 -8.79
N ILE A 760 19.34 31.02 -8.43
CA ILE A 760 17.93 30.72 -8.70
C ILE A 760 17.62 30.59 -10.20
N GLY A 761 18.25 31.41 -11.05
CA GLY A 761 18.10 31.34 -12.50
C GLY A 761 16.72 31.74 -13.05
N GLU A 762 16.57 31.69 -14.37
CA GLU A 762 15.33 32.04 -15.09
C GLU A 762 14.16 31.12 -14.69
N ILE A 763 14.40 29.80 -14.65
CA ILE A 763 13.37 28.80 -14.34
C ILE A 763 12.96 28.85 -12.86
N GLY A 764 13.91 29.08 -11.95
CA GLY A 764 13.60 29.25 -10.54
C GLY A 764 12.75 30.51 -10.29
N ALA A 765 13.05 31.61 -10.99
CA ALA A 765 12.24 32.83 -10.94
C ALA A 765 10.80 32.61 -11.46
N GLN A 766 10.64 31.78 -12.50
CA GLN A 766 9.32 31.37 -12.97
C GLN A 766 8.51 30.67 -11.87
N HIS A 767 9.10 29.68 -11.21
CA HIS A 767 8.40 28.95 -10.15
C HIS A 767 8.03 29.84 -8.96
N LEU A 768 8.93 30.73 -8.54
CA LEU A 768 8.64 31.69 -7.48
C LEU A 768 7.54 32.68 -7.90
N GLY A 769 7.55 33.16 -9.15
CA GLY A 769 6.46 33.98 -9.72
C GLY A 769 5.11 33.27 -9.67
N ASP A 770 5.04 32.00 -10.08
CA ASP A 770 3.80 31.23 -10.04
C ASP A 770 3.24 31.07 -8.61
N ALA A 771 4.13 30.93 -7.61
CA ALA A 771 3.74 30.87 -6.21
C ALA A 771 3.25 32.24 -5.69
N LEU A 772 3.94 33.32 -6.04
CA LEU A 772 3.56 34.69 -5.66
C LEU A 772 2.18 35.08 -6.15
N ARG A 773 1.72 34.57 -7.29
CA ARG A 773 0.38 34.83 -7.80
C ARG A 773 -0.74 34.48 -6.80
N HIS A 774 -0.51 33.49 -5.95
CA HIS A 774 -1.49 32.97 -5.00
C HIS A 774 -1.10 33.19 -3.54
N ASN A 775 0.17 33.50 -3.26
CA ASN A 775 0.62 33.76 -1.91
C ASN A 775 0.13 35.15 -1.44
N ILE A 776 -0.49 35.17 -0.27
CA ILE A 776 -1.13 36.36 0.31
C ILE A 776 -0.43 36.86 1.59
N THR A 777 0.78 36.39 1.88
CA THR A 777 1.47 36.71 3.14
C THR A 777 2.85 37.29 2.94
N LEU A 778 3.54 36.92 1.86
CA LEU A 778 4.89 37.38 1.56
C LEU A 778 4.86 38.86 1.14
N THR A 779 5.48 39.72 1.95
CA THR A 779 5.61 41.17 1.74
C THR A 779 6.99 41.54 1.22
N THR A 780 8.02 40.76 1.58
CA THR A 780 9.40 41.02 1.21
C THR A 780 10.04 39.78 0.60
N LEU A 781 10.54 39.90 -0.63
CA LEU A 781 11.29 38.87 -1.32
C LEU A 781 12.60 39.44 -1.85
N ASN A 782 13.72 38.86 -1.42
CA ASN A 782 15.04 39.24 -1.92
C ASN A 782 15.60 38.17 -2.86
N LEU A 783 15.78 38.53 -4.12
CA LEU A 783 16.31 37.69 -5.19
C LEU A 783 17.58 38.28 -5.81
N GLY A 784 18.33 39.14 -5.10
CA GLY A 784 19.56 39.72 -5.63
C GLY A 784 20.62 38.69 -6.07
N GLU A 785 21.44 39.00 -7.06
CA GLU A 785 22.60 38.21 -7.51
C GLU A 785 22.24 36.74 -7.87
N ASN A 786 21.15 36.52 -8.61
CA ASN A 786 20.61 35.19 -8.91
C ASN A 786 20.56 34.79 -10.38
N GLN A 787 21.14 35.60 -11.28
CA GLN A 787 21.17 35.34 -12.72
C GLN A 787 19.75 35.13 -13.30
N ILE A 788 18.78 35.93 -12.85
CA ILE A 788 17.36 35.79 -13.26
C ILE A 788 17.14 36.12 -14.73
N GLY A 789 17.94 37.01 -15.32
CA GLY A 789 17.84 37.38 -16.73
C GLY A 789 16.53 38.08 -17.10
N HIS A 790 16.40 38.44 -18.37
CA HIS A 790 15.19 39.09 -18.90
C HIS A 790 13.98 38.14 -18.94
N VAL A 791 14.17 36.83 -19.14
CA VAL A 791 13.08 35.83 -19.18
C VAL A 791 12.52 35.58 -17.79
N GLY A 792 13.37 35.43 -16.76
CA GLY A 792 12.91 35.32 -15.39
C GLY A 792 12.18 36.58 -14.92
N ALA A 793 12.66 37.77 -15.31
CA ALA A 793 11.98 39.03 -15.03
C ALA A 793 10.59 39.12 -15.69
N LEU A 794 10.42 38.58 -16.89
CA LEU A 794 9.10 38.45 -17.54
C LEU A 794 8.16 37.57 -16.73
N HIS A 795 8.62 36.45 -16.17
CA HIS A 795 7.77 35.61 -15.33
C HIS A 795 7.38 36.28 -14.01
N LEU A 796 8.31 37.02 -13.39
CA LEU A 796 7.99 37.82 -12.21
C LEU A 796 6.96 38.91 -12.53
N THR A 797 7.00 39.49 -13.73
CA THR A 797 6.03 40.50 -14.20
C THR A 797 4.59 40.00 -14.14
N ASP A 798 4.30 38.80 -14.63
CA ASP A 798 2.94 38.22 -14.58
C ASP A 798 2.46 38.05 -13.13
N SER A 799 3.36 37.60 -12.24
CA SER A 799 3.04 37.45 -10.83
C SER A 799 2.75 38.80 -10.14
N LEU A 800 3.54 39.84 -10.46
CA LEU A 800 3.38 41.17 -9.88
C LEU A 800 2.08 41.85 -10.33
N GLN A 801 1.60 41.60 -11.54
CA GLN A 801 0.31 42.16 -11.98
C GLN A 801 -0.88 41.68 -11.14
N HIS A 802 -0.75 40.52 -10.49
CA HIS A 802 -1.82 39.88 -9.74
C HIS A 802 -1.59 39.83 -8.24
N ASN A 803 -0.33 39.87 -7.80
CA ASN A 803 0.00 39.83 -6.39
C ASN A 803 -0.36 41.16 -5.71
N THR A 804 -1.05 41.07 -4.58
CA THR A 804 -1.55 42.23 -3.83
C THR A 804 -0.90 42.36 -2.44
N THR A 805 0.22 41.69 -2.19
CA THR A 805 0.79 41.59 -0.84
C THR A 805 2.27 41.91 -0.78
N LEU A 806 3.01 41.65 -1.86
CA LEU A 806 4.42 41.97 -1.98
C LEU A 806 4.59 43.50 -2.08
N THR A 807 5.34 44.05 -1.13
CA THR A 807 5.68 45.48 -1.02
C THR A 807 7.12 45.75 -1.39
N THR A 808 8.01 44.78 -1.16
CA THR A 808 9.45 44.92 -1.33
C THR A 808 10.02 43.77 -2.14
N LEU A 809 10.63 44.08 -3.28
CA LEU A 809 11.29 43.12 -4.15
C LEU A 809 12.72 43.57 -4.46
N HIS A 810 13.71 42.78 -4.07
CA HIS A 810 15.11 43.05 -4.41
C HIS A 810 15.53 42.20 -5.61
N LEU A 811 15.98 42.85 -6.68
CA LEU A 811 16.43 42.22 -7.92
C LEU A 811 17.83 42.68 -8.33
N LEU A 812 18.62 43.28 -7.43
CA LEU A 812 19.97 43.76 -7.73
C LEU A 812 20.84 42.65 -8.37
N GLY A 813 21.68 42.97 -9.35
CA GLY A 813 22.67 42.01 -9.87
C GLY A 813 22.12 40.79 -10.62
N ASN A 814 21.02 40.92 -11.37
CA ASN A 814 20.33 39.78 -11.99
C ASN A 814 20.41 39.72 -13.52
N GLU A 815 21.22 40.57 -14.15
CA GLU A 815 21.37 40.61 -15.62
C GLU A 815 20.03 40.79 -16.37
N ILE A 816 19.07 41.52 -15.77
CA ILE A 816 17.70 41.67 -16.31
C ILE A 816 17.68 42.35 -17.68
N GLY A 817 18.62 43.27 -17.94
CA GLY A 817 18.73 44.00 -19.19
C GLY A 817 17.55 44.95 -19.46
N GLY A 818 17.65 45.73 -20.54
CA GLY A 818 16.60 46.69 -20.91
C GLY A 818 15.25 46.04 -21.29
N VAL A 819 15.26 44.80 -21.78
CA VAL A 819 14.02 44.08 -22.14
C VAL A 819 13.27 43.65 -20.88
N GLY A 820 13.94 43.01 -19.92
CA GLY A 820 13.32 42.62 -18.66
C GLY A 820 12.85 43.82 -17.85
N ALA A 821 13.60 44.93 -17.88
CA ALA A 821 13.21 46.19 -17.26
C ALA A 821 11.91 46.76 -17.84
N LYS A 822 11.71 46.69 -19.17
CA LYS A 822 10.44 47.09 -19.80
C LYS A 822 9.27 46.22 -19.32
N HIS A 823 9.46 44.91 -19.20
CA HIS A 823 8.43 44.03 -18.66
C HIS A 823 8.07 44.40 -17.22
N LEU A 824 9.06 44.60 -16.34
CA LEU A 824 8.81 45.05 -14.96
C LEU A 824 8.08 46.40 -14.93
N ALA A 825 8.47 47.33 -15.79
CA ALA A 825 7.81 48.63 -15.92
C ALA A 825 6.32 48.48 -16.29
N ASP A 826 5.98 47.55 -17.19
CA ASP A 826 4.60 47.25 -17.58
C ASP A 826 3.79 46.61 -16.44
N ALA A 827 4.39 45.74 -15.61
CA ALA A 827 3.74 45.23 -14.40
C ALA A 827 3.44 46.35 -13.39
N LEU A 828 4.38 47.27 -13.19
CA LEU A 828 4.23 48.38 -12.22
C LEU A 828 3.12 49.37 -12.59
N ARG A 829 2.66 49.39 -13.85
CA ARG A 829 1.47 50.17 -14.25
C ARG A 829 0.19 49.66 -13.60
N GLN A 830 0.13 48.35 -13.31
CA GLN A 830 -1.04 47.69 -12.76
C GLN A 830 -0.86 47.36 -11.27
N ASN A 831 0.36 47.05 -10.84
CA ASN A 831 0.65 46.72 -9.46
C ASN A 831 0.64 47.97 -8.55
N THR A 832 -0.27 47.97 -7.58
CA THR A 832 -0.44 49.06 -6.61
C THR A 832 0.22 48.81 -5.27
N THR A 833 0.74 47.60 -5.02
CA THR A 833 1.19 47.17 -3.69
C THR A 833 2.70 47.21 -3.51
N LEU A 834 3.47 47.02 -4.58
CA LEU A 834 4.92 47.09 -4.56
C LEU A 834 5.36 48.56 -4.39
N THR A 835 6.04 48.83 -3.28
CA THR A 835 6.52 50.16 -2.88
C THR A 835 8.03 50.30 -3.03
N TRP A 836 8.78 49.21 -3.01
CA TRP A 836 10.24 49.18 -3.14
C TRP A 836 10.67 48.11 -4.15
N LEU A 837 11.42 48.52 -5.18
CA LEU A 837 11.98 47.62 -6.20
C LEU A 837 13.45 47.97 -6.46
N GLU A 838 14.36 47.12 -6.01
CA GLU A 838 15.79 47.37 -6.19
C GLU A 838 16.31 46.74 -7.50
N LEU A 839 16.82 47.56 -8.42
CA LEU A 839 17.28 47.14 -9.75
C LEU A 839 18.75 47.48 -10.06
N TYR A 840 19.55 47.91 -9.09
CA TYR A 840 20.96 48.22 -9.32
C TYR A 840 21.72 47.02 -9.90
N ASN A 841 22.77 47.29 -10.69
CA ASN A 841 23.63 46.27 -11.29
C ASN A 841 22.91 45.27 -12.25
N ASN A 842 21.92 45.72 -13.02
CA ASN A 842 21.13 44.85 -13.93
C ASN A 842 21.32 45.09 -15.44
N GLN A 843 22.27 45.93 -15.86
CA GLN A 843 22.53 46.22 -17.28
C GLN A 843 21.31 46.77 -18.05
N ILE A 844 20.45 47.55 -17.39
CA ILE A 844 19.14 47.99 -17.91
C ILE A 844 19.25 48.98 -19.09
N GLY A 845 20.29 49.81 -19.12
CA GLY A 845 20.46 50.88 -20.10
C GLY A 845 19.56 52.10 -19.85
N ASP A 846 19.99 53.27 -20.31
CA ASP A 846 19.40 54.57 -19.94
C ASP A 846 17.94 54.73 -20.39
N ASP A 847 17.60 54.23 -21.58
CA ASP A 847 16.23 54.34 -22.13
C ASP A 847 15.19 53.58 -21.29
N ALA A 848 15.53 52.38 -20.82
CA ALA A 848 14.62 51.59 -19.99
C ALA A 848 14.54 52.13 -18.56
N MET A 849 15.63 52.70 -18.03
CA MET A 849 15.60 53.39 -16.74
C MET A 849 14.72 54.64 -16.77
N ASN A 850 14.73 55.41 -17.86
CA ASN A 850 13.86 56.57 -18.03
C ASN A 850 12.36 56.18 -18.01
N ILE A 851 12.00 55.05 -18.64
CA ILE A 851 10.62 54.53 -18.64
C ILE A 851 10.18 54.13 -17.22
N ILE A 852 11.06 53.44 -16.48
CA ILE A 852 10.78 53.07 -15.09
C ILE A 852 10.62 54.33 -14.23
N HIS A 853 11.54 55.28 -14.34
CA HIS A 853 11.52 56.54 -13.61
C HIS A 853 10.24 57.36 -13.87
N GLU A 854 9.83 57.51 -15.13
CA GLU A 854 8.58 58.22 -15.49
C GLU A 854 7.33 57.51 -14.94
N LEU A 855 7.32 56.17 -14.92
CA LEU A 855 6.22 55.39 -14.35
C LEU A 855 6.15 55.47 -12.83
N VAL A 856 7.30 55.55 -12.16
CA VAL A 856 7.41 55.80 -10.72
C VAL A 856 6.89 57.20 -10.39
N GLU A 857 7.31 58.22 -11.14
CA GLU A 857 6.88 59.61 -10.97
C GLU A 857 5.38 59.82 -11.26
N ARG A 858 4.76 59.00 -12.11
CA ARG A 858 3.30 59.06 -12.33
C ARG A 858 2.48 58.33 -11.26
N ASN A 859 3.08 57.37 -10.56
CA ASN A 859 2.43 56.54 -9.54
C ASN A 859 2.49 57.15 -8.12
N VAL A 860 2.61 58.49 -7.95
CA VAL A 860 2.75 59.17 -6.64
C VAL A 860 1.58 58.88 -5.69
N ARG A 861 1.77 57.81 -4.91
CA ARG A 861 1.45 57.70 -3.49
C ARG A 861 2.60 56.95 -2.82
N GLY A 862 3.67 57.69 -2.48
CA GLY A 862 4.65 57.27 -1.47
C GLY A 862 5.49 56.03 -1.75
N LYS A 863 5.91 55.78 -3.01
CA LYS A 863 6.87 54.72 -3.33
C LYS A 863 8.29 55.31 -3.30
N GLU A 864 9.15 54.84 -2.40
CA GLU A 864 10.61 55.00 -2.51
C GLU A 864 11.09 53.87 -3.42
N LEU A 865 11.28 54.17 -4.69
CA LEU A 865 11.65 53.22 -5.74
C LEU A 865 13.12 53.38 -6.13
#